data_AF-A0A1Q5XTN8-F1
#
_entry.id   AF-A0A1Q5XTN8-F1
#
_cell.length_a   1.000
_cell.length_b   1.000
_cell.length_c   1.000
_cell.angle_alpha   90.00
_cell.angle_beta   90.00
_cell.angle_gamma   90.00
#
_symmetry.space_group_name_H-M   'P 1'
#
loop_
_entity.id
_entity.type
_entity.pdbx_description
1 polymer ?
#
loop_
_entity_poly.entity_id
_entity_poly.type
_entity_poly.pdbx_seq_one_letter_code
_entity_poly.pdbx_strand_id
1 'polypeptide(L)'
;MNRMELFALEVNEAVFYHETIHVMHMPDSWRDFFITQMTPQNHKLAYKVEPLCKKLKSIFPEIVHVDLNNKVLQKDLPWIVSTVKIPESHIKKLTLGWFAHLKGYSKANLPEEIKEAGLVWQTSNFGELHESIDKYQWLPGLAAHKFCEELRTVELGQGIVEELQFHHTIFNNQHECVSTPIRKSTKHDPFSYVLKVELKNRGGDADRPLILVTVGTRRYLKNAQIKEGSCYLKADHACSVLVSVRNPYTLQEKLSFSQLQFERRAGSGQGTPPFAVWKTALDGLYWDVLYGESFEPDMLLSNPSAFLDGKGEVTAYVINHHSFNSKGNFVKSGLGLSEKSGLFNKFKEVLAMYHLTPLFHIPEIPRKRMNDIRFPIVAHQAEKLIIEVYSSEAMFTAMKEVYTTEQKSLENKSIIFNRQISENVYGLNCDKDVTVEFVHCNSVEIVSELEVGTYKADVAFFKRVNQINKLLNEERSSGDQRTLALVEIAPKENWSKDGDPKRAIREGMKKARRLTQFIQPLTDDDKGNTARIINALFDLLNDAGFLSNNVTKLDSYGPILSFNILKADNKHLPVISKMNGTKIMLRIFGIESWLPLGEAPFYLEEAKMLDNPGKWNQSKQVFLDFMVRAIESELGQDVKQLTVMINATLRKDWLPVIRNTDLQYDKVPYLSERLVNDARLKFIRVNMTDDVPQYRIIEDDAEEKFNKASGIFKDPLGIYYGVGGRPRAWSGVRNEDIKFLSPSKQLLQQKAVEYIPLGELDEMERDDLANLVDQLRRVGLNYDKHTIYPYGIRITKILSKYLTGEEKNYDSEFDEEVEFWEEAEELV
;
A
#
# COMPACT_ATOMS: atom_id res chain seq x y z
N MET A 1 -17.15 -19.30 20.20
CA MET A 1 -16.47 -17.99 20.32
C MET A 1 -15.69 -17.79 19.04
N ASN A 2 -15.63 -16.58 18.48
CA ASN A 2 -14.93 -16.38 17.21
C ASN A 2 -13.45 -16.73 17.36
N ARG A 3 -12.91 -17.39 16.34
CA ARG A 3 -11.47 -17.68 16.23
C ARG A 3 -10.95 -17.16 14.89
N MET A 4 -9.76 -16.59 14.88
CA MET A 4 -9.09 -16.15 13.65
C MET A 4 -8.08 -17.22 13.21
N GLU A 5 -8.06 -17.52 11.92
CA GLU A 5 -6.96 -18.25 11.29
C GLU A 5 -6.24 -17.31 10.34
N LEU A 6 -4.92 -17.20 10.51
CA LEU A 6 -4.05 -16.45 9.62
C LEU A 6 -3.68 -17.33 8.42
N PHE A 7 -3.61 -16.73 7.24
CA PHE A 7 -3.19 -17.40 6.01
C PHE A 7 -1.67 -17.49 5.96
N ALA A 8 -1.12 -18.26 6.88
CA ALA A 8 0.30 -18.48 7.05
C ALA A 8 0.59 -19.92 7.47
N LEU A 9 1.69 -20.47 6.96
CA LEU A 9 2.21 -21.78 7.31
C LEU A 9 3.61 -21.65 7.88
N GLU A 10 3.86 -22.29 9.03
CA GLU A 10 5.20 -22.41 9.61
C GLU A 10 6.07 -23.33 8.74
N VAL A 11 7.29 -22.86 8.47
CA VAL A 11 8.24 -23.56 7.61
C VAL A 11 9.27 -24.30 8.44
N ASN A 12 9.39 -25.60 8.18
CA ASN A 12 10.58 -26.36 8.52
C ASN A 12 11.43 -26.54 7.26
N GLU A 13 12.46 -25.70 7.10
CA GLU A 13 13.29 -25.64 5.88
C GLU A 13 13.95 -26.97 5.55
N ALA A 14 14.32 -27.74 6.58
CA ALA A 14 15.03 -29.01 6.44
C ALA A 14 14.22 -30.05 5.66
N VAL A 15 12.89 -29.92 5.64
CA VAL A 15 12.03 -30.81 4.86
C VAL A 15 12.31 -30.68 3.36
N PHE A 16 12.75 -29.52 2.88
CA PHE A 16 13.05 -29.32 1.46
C PHE A 16 14.50 -29.64 1.08
N TYR A 17 15.38 -29.97 2.03
CA TYR A 17 16.81 -30.15 1.74
C TYR A 17 17.11 -31.30 0.79
N HIS A 18 16.23 -32.30 0.70
CA HIS A 18 16.38 -33.44 -0.19
C HIS A 18 15.76 -33.22 -1.59
N GLU A 19 15.06 -32.10 -1.80
CA GLU A 19 14.46 -31.79 -3.10
C GLU A 19 15.56 -31.63 -4.15
N THR A 20 15.37 -32.32 -5.28
CA THR A 20 16.31 -32.26 -6.39
C THR A 20 16.22 -30.91 -7.07
N ILE A 21 17.37 -30.28 -7.27
CA ILE A 21 17.50 -29.01 -7.96
C ILE A 21 18.60 -29.08 -9.01
N HIS A 22 18.51 -28.15 -9.96
CA HIS A 22 19.52 -27.95 -10.97
C HIS A 22 20.15 -26.58 -10.80
N VAL A 23 21.47 -26.56 -10.77
CA VAL A 23 22.26 -25.36 -10.49
C VAL A 23 23.14 -25.06 -11.69
N MET A 24 23.27 -23.78 -12.00
CA MET A 24 24.18 -23.29 -13.03
C MET A 24 25.14 -22.31 -12.38
N HIS A 25 26.43 -22.55 -12.62
CA HIS A 25 27.50 -21.61 -12.30
C HIS A 25 27.76 -20.73 -13.52
N MET A 26 28.24 -19.51 -13.29
CA MET A 26 28.54 -18.61 -14.40
C MET A 26 29.87 -19.03 -15.03
N PRO A 27 29.95 -19.19 -16.37
CA PRO A 27 31.20 -19.56 -17.03
C PRO A 27 32.34 -18.58 -16.72
N ASP A 28 33.58 -19.08 -16.65
CA ASP A 28 34.76 -18.27 -16.33
C ASP A 28 34.88 -17.02 -17.20
N SER A 29 34.72 -17.16 -18.52
CA SER A 29 34.79 -16.04 -19.46
C SER A 29 33.71 -14.97 -19.21
N TRP A 30 32.53 -15.37 -18.72
CA TRP A 30 31.47 -14.42 -18.34
C TRP A 30 31.75 -13.77 -16.99
N ARG A 31 32.28 -14.54 -16.03
CA ARG A 31 32.69 -13.99 -14.73
C ARG A 31 33.81 -12.96 -14.90
N ASP A 32 34.82 -13.28 -15.69
CA ASP A 32 35.95 -12.39 -16.00
C ASP A 32 35.48 -11.13 -16.70
N PHE A 33 34.49 -11.23 -17.59
CA PHE A 33 33.87 -10.07 -18.23
C PHE A 33 33.26 -9.09 -17.21
N PHE A 34 32.72 -9.57 -16.08
CA PHE A 34 32.23 -8.71 -15.01
C PHE A 34 33.33 -8.26 -14.04
N ILE A 35 34.26 -9.15 -13.71
CA ILE A 35 35.35 -8.91 -12.75
C ILE A 35 36.33 -7.87 -13.26
N THR A 36 36.71 -7.94 -14.54
CA THR A 36 37.62 -6.98 -15.20
C THR A 36 37.02 -5.58 -15.35
N GLN A 37 35.73 -5.43 -15.06
CA GLN A 37 34.98 -4.18 -15.14
C GLN A 37 34.60 -3.67 -13.74
N MET A 38 35.32 -4.04 -12.69
CA MET A 38 35.11 -3.49 -11.35
C MET A 38 35.64 -2.06 -11.22
N THR A 39 34.87 -1.19 -10.57
CA THR A 39 35.32 0.18 -10.30
C THR A 39 36.46 0.17 -9.24
N PRO A 40 37.53 0.98 -9.41
CA PRO A 40 38.70 0.96 -8.51
C PRO A 40 38.40 1.26 -7.04
N GLN A 41 37.22 1.83 -6.73
CA GLN A 41 36.95 2.42 -5.43
C GLN A 41 35.98 1.64 -4.52
N ASN A 42 35.28 0.57 -4.95
CA ASN A 42 34.21 0.02 -4.09
C ASN A 42 33.76 -1.45 -4.25
N HIS A 43 34.53 -2.36 -4.89
CA HIS A 43 34.11 -3.78 -5.08
C HIS A 43 32.71 -3.94 -5.73
N LYS A 44 32.23 -2.91 -6.42
CA LYS A 44 30.94 -2.90 -7.13
C LYS A 44 31.20 -3.13 -8.62
N LEU A 45 30.36 -3.97 -9.22
CA LEU A 45 30.30 -4.17 -10.66
C LEU A 45 30.01 -2.83 -11.35
N ALA A 46 30.67 -2.54 -12.49
CA ALA A 46 30.39 -1.33 -13.27
C ALA A 46 28.97 -1.30 -13.85
N TYR A 47 28.28 -2.44 -13.90
CA TYR A 47 26.93 -2.57 -14.45
C TYR A 47 25.98 -3.17 -13.40
N LYS A 48 24.75 -2.66 -13.34
CA LYS A 48 23.67 -3.27 -12.55
C LYS A 48 23.16 -4.51 -13.28
N VAL A 49 23.37 -5.68 -12.68
CA VAL A 49 22.97 -7.00 -13.22
C VAL A 49 21.60 -7.48 -12.73
N GLU A 50 21.02 -6.78 -11.75
CA GLU A 50 19.70 -7.05 -11.19
C GLU A 50 18.58 -7.13 -12.26
N PRO A 51 18.54 -6.29 -13.31
CA PRO A 51 17.51 -6.39 -14.35
C PRO A 51 17.51 -7.73 -15.12
N LEU A 52 18.69 -8.28 -15.41
CA LEU A 52 18.82 -9.60 -16.05
C LEU A 52 18.25 -10.69 -15.12
N CYS A 53 18.66 -10.69 -13.84
CA CYS A 53 18.24 -11.69 -12.86
C CYS A 53 16.72 -11.68 -12.69
N LYS A 54 16.13 -10.52 -12.42
CA LYS A 54 14.67 -10.36 -12.28
C LYS A 54 13.92 -10.88 -13.51
N LYS A 55 14.47 -10.63 -14.70
CA LYS A 55 13.80 -10.98 -15.94
C LYS A 55 13.95 -12.44 -16.34
N LEU A 56 15.11 -13.06 -16.10
CA LEU A 56 15.27 -14.52 -16.20
C LEU A 56 14.27 -15.24 -15.28
N LYS A 57 14.17 -14.79 -14.02
CA LYS A 57 13.20 -15.32 -13.05
C LYS A 57 11.76 -15.15 -13.56
N SER A 58 11.43 -13.95 -14.06
CA SER A 58 10.10 -13.67 -14.61
C SER A 58 9.75 -14.58 -15.78
N ILE A 59 10.72 -14.94 -16.62
CA ILE A 59 10.49 -15.74 -17.82
C ILE A 59 10.40 -17.22 -17.53
N PHE A 60 11.24 -17.70 -16.62
CA PHE A 60 11.29 -19.10 -16.20
C PHE A 60 10.95 -19.17 -14.70
N PRO A 61 9.66 -19.29 -14.35
CA PRO A 61 9.21 -19.39 -12.96
C PRO A 61 9.84 -20.56 -12.19
N GLU A 62 10.32 -21.58 -12.92
CA GLU A 62 11.09 -22.71 -12.38
C GLU A 62 12.43 -22.28 -11.76
N ILE A 63 12.95 -21.10 -12.13
CA ILE A 63 14.07 -20.44 -11.44
C ILE A 63 13.59 -19.92 -10.09
N VAL A 64 13.85 -20.72 -9.06
CA VAL A 64 13.48 -20.40 -7.68
C VAL A 64 14.52 -19.49 -7.00
N HIS A 65 15.76 -19.46 -7.49
CA HIS A 65 16.78 -18.50 -7.04
C HIS A 65 17.65 -18.05 -8.21
N VAL A 66 17.88 -16.73 -8.29
CA VAL A 66 18.85 -16.13 -9.19
C VAL A 66 19.47 -14.93 -8.52
N ASP A 67 20.80 -14.88 -8.51
CA ASP A 67 21.55 -13.79 -7.90
C ASP A 67 22.86 -13.59 -8.67
N LEU A 68 23.21 -12.34 -8.91
CA LEU A 68 24.47 -11.98 -9.52
C LEU A 68 25.03 -10.78 -8.78
N ASN A 69 25.95 -11.06 -7.87
CA ASN A 69 26.65 -10.04 -7.10
C ASN A 69 28.12 -10.42 -6.93
N ASN A 70 28.91 -9.52 -6.33
CA ASN A 70 30.34 -9.76 -6.17
C ASN A 70 30.65 -11.04 -5.35
N LYS A 71 29.82 -11.36 -4.34
CA LYS A 71 30.00 -12.61 -3.56
C LYS A 71 29.79 -13.83 -4.45
N VAL A 72 28.75 -13.83 -5.29
CA VAL A 72 28.46 -14.93 -6.22
C VAL A 72 29.60 -15.13 -7.21
N LEU A 73 30.06 -14.05 -7.84
CA LEU A 73 31.13 -14.10 -8.84
C LEU A 73 32.48 -14.55 -8.26
N GLN A 74 32.89 -13.99 -7.13
CA GLN A 74 34.20 -14.25 -6.50
C GLN A 74 34.29 -15.64 -5.87
N LYS A 75 33.20 -16.14 -5.30
CA LYS A 75 33.16 -17.45 -4.62
C LYS A 75 32.70 -18.60 -5.51
N ASP A 76 32.45 -18.32 -6.78
CA ASP A 76 31.85 -19.30 -7.71
C ASP A 76 30.58 -19.93 -7.15
N LEU A 77 29.67 -19.11 -6.61
CA LEU A 77 28.38 -19.62 -6.14
C LEU A 77 27.45 -19.80 -7.35
N PRO A 78 26.47 -20.72 -7.26
CA PRO A 78 25.47 -20.85 -8.31
C PRO A 78 24.72 -19.53 -8.48
N TRP A 79 24.68 -19.02 -9.71
CA TRP A 79 23.96 -17.78 -10.04
C TRP A 79 22.51 -18.06 -10.43
N ILE A 80 22.20 -19.29 -10.86
CA ILE A 80 20.83 -19.76 -11.14
C ILE A 80 20.63 -21.10 -10.44
N VAL A 81 19.51 -21.23 -9.72
CA VAL A 81 18.98 -22.48 -9.18
C VAL A 81 17.54 -22.65 -9.67
N SER A 82 17.27 -23.81 -10.25
CA SER A 82 16.00 -24.13 -10.89
C SER A 82 15.49 -25.52 -10.49
N THR A 83 14.17 -25.69 -10.43
CA THR A 83 13.54 -26.99 -10.18
C THR A 83 13.64 -27.93 -11.38
N VAL A 84 13.85 -27.39 -12.59
CA VAL A 84 14.06 -28.16 -13.83
C VAL A 84 15.24 -27.60 -14.62
N LYS A 85 15.85 -28.41 -15.50
CA LYS A 85 16.86 -27.91 -16.44
C LYS A 85 16.18 -27.10 -17.53
N ILE A 86 16.43 -25.79 -17.54
CA ILE A 86 15.96 -24.89 -18.60
C ILE A 86 16.92 -25.01 -19.79
N PRO A 87 16.44 -24.99 -21.06
CA PRO A 87 17.32 -25.07 -22.22
C PRO A 87 18.46 -24.03 -22.17
N GLU A 88 19.70 -24.51 -22.16
CA GLU A 88 20.92 -23.69 -22.07
C GLU A 88 20.99 -22.66 -23.20
N SER A 89 20.50 -23.03 -24.39
CA SER A 89 20.41 -22.13 -25.55
C SER A 89 19.55 -20.89 -25.27
N HIS A 90 18.47 -21.01 -24.50
CA HIS A 90 17.61 -19.88 -24.14
C HIS A 90 18.34 -18.95 -23.16
N ILE A 91 18.91 -19.50 -22.08
CA ILE A 91 19.68 -18.72 -21.09
C ILE A 91 20.84 -18.00 -21.78
N LYS A 92 21.56 -18.70 -22.67
CA LYS A 92 22.67 -18.14 -23.44
C LYS A 92 22.22 -17.01 -24.36
N LYS A 93 21.18 -17.23 -25.16
CA LYS A 93 20.67 -16.23 -26.12
C LYS A 93 20.17 -14.96 -25.42
N LEU A 94 19.55 -15.10 -24.25
CA LEU A 94 19.09 -14.00 -23.41
C LEU A 94 20.24 -13.22 -22.77
N THR A 95 21.15 -13.94 -22.13
CA THR A 95 22.29 -13.33 -21.43
C THR A 95 23.21 -12.59 -22.39
N LEU A 96 23.54 -13.18 -23.54
CA LEU A 96 24.34 -12.52 -24.58
C LEU A 96 23.63 -11.29 -25.19
N GLY A 97 22.31 -11.35 -25.36
CA GLY A 97 21.54 -10.19 -25.81
C GLY A 97 21.63 -9.02 -24.83
N TRP A 98 21.54 -9.32 -23.54
CA TRP A 98 21.69 -8.32 -22.51
C TRP A 98 23.13 -7.78 -22.42
N PHE A 99 24.15 -8.62 -22.55
CA PHE A 99 25.56 -8.17 -22.59
C PHE A 99 25.81 -7.22 -23.76
N ALA A 100 25.28 -7.54 -24.94
CA ALA A 100 25.38 -6.67 -26.11
C ALA A 100 24.70 -5.32 -25.85
N HIS A 101 23.49 -5.34 -25.26
CA HIS A 101 22.77 -4.12 -24.90
C HIS A 101 23.54 -3.24 -23.91
N LEU A 102 24.11 -3.82 -22.85
CA LEU A 102 24.92 -3.07 -21.86
C LEU A 102 26.11 -2.32 -22.47
N LYS A 103 26.69 -2.86 -23.55
CA LYS A 103 27.84 -2.28 -24.23
C LYS A 103 27.47 -1.42 -25.45
N GLY A 104 26.17 -1.30 -25.76
CA GLY A 104 25.72 -0.65 -27.00
C GLY A 104 26.17 -1.38 -28.26
N TYR A 105 26.42 -2.69 -28.16
CA TYR A 105 26.93 -3.54 -29.23
C TYR A 105 25.80 -4.30 -29.92
N SER A 106 26.07 -4.76 -31.15
CA SER A 106 25.36 -5.91 -31.70
C SER A 106 25.91 -7.19 -31.08
N LYS A 107 25.11 -8.26 -31.01
CA LYS A 107 25.57 -9.58 -30.51
C LYS A 107 26.83 -10.09 -31.22
N ALA A 108 26.99 -9.77 -32.50
CA ALA A 108 28.15 -10.16 -33.30
C ALA A 108 29.46 -9.56 -32.79
N ASN A 109 29.39 -8.37 -32.17
CA ASN A 109 30.55 -7.62 -31.69
C ASN A 109 30.98 -7.99 -30.26
N LEU A 110 30.32 -8.96 -29.62
CA LEU A 110 30.80 -9.51 -28.36
C LEU A 110 32.08 -10.35 -28.57
N PRO A 111 33.02 -10.38 -27.60
CA PRO A 111 34.21 -11.24 -27.66
C PRO A 111 33.86 -12.71 -27.93
N GLU A 112 34.67 -13.40 -28.74
CA GLU A 112 34.43 -14.82 -29.09
C GLU A 112 34.40 -15.71 -27.84
N GLU A 113 35.29 -15.48 -26.87
CA GLU A 113 35.34 -16.22 -25.60
C GLU A 113 34.02 -16.15 -24.80
N ILE A 114 33.25 -15.06 -24.95
CA ILE A 114 31.94 -14.88 -24.33
C ILE A 114 30.86 -15.59 -25.15
N LYS A 115 30.93 -15.51 -26.49
CA LYS A 115 29.97 -16.15 -27.40
C LYS A 115 30.10 -17.68 -27.41
N GLU A 116 31.31 -18.21 -27.27
CA GLU A 116 31.61 -19.64 -27.30
C GLU A 116 31.42 -20.32 -25.93
N ALA A 117 31.33 -19.55 -24.84
CA ALA A 117 31.13 -20.06 -23.48
C ALA A 117 30.00 -21.11 -23.39
N GLY A 118 30.31 -22.29 -22.87
CA GLY A 118 29.34 -23.34 -22.61
C GLY A 118 28.59 -23.09 -21.31
N LEU A 119 27.27 -23.28 -21.31
CA LEU A 119 26.47 -23.32 -20.08
C LEU A 119 26.25 -24.78 -19.69
N VAL A 120 26.36 -25.08 -18.41
CA VAL A 120 26.24 -26.45 -17.90
C VAL A 120 25.35 -26.46 -16.66
N TRP A 121 24.35 -27.35 -16.67
CA TRP A 121 23.58 -27.67 -15.48
C TRP A 121 24.23 -28.78 -14.66
N GLN A 122 24.40 -28.53 -13.37
CA GLN A 122 24.73 -29.55 -12.38
C GLN A 122 23.49 -29.90 -11.57
N THR A 123 23.35 -31.15 -11.13
CA THR A 123 22.23 -31.59 -10.29
C THR A 123 22.72 -31.65 -8.85
N SER A 124 21.95 -31.08 -7.93
CA SER A 124 22.26 -30.99 -6.51
C SER A 124 20.94 -31.04 -5.71
N ASN A 125 21.00 -30.73 -4.42
CA ASN A 125 19.87 -30.65 -3.52
C ASN A 125 19.98 -29.37 -2.67
N PHE A 126 18.88 -28.93 -2.06
CA PHE A 126 18.92 -27.72 -1.22
C PHE A 126 19.79 -27.89 0.04
N GLY A 127 19.96 -29.11 0.56
CA GLY A 127 20.83 -29.37 1.71
C GLY A 127 22.27 -28.92 1.49
N GLU A 128 22.79 -29.03 0.28
CA GLU A 128 24.14 -28.58 -0.09
C GLU A 128 24.24 -27.05 -0.29
N LEU A 129 23.13 -26.36 -0.54
CA LEU A 129 23.14 -24.96 -0.99
C LEU A 129 22.45 -23.98 -0.06
N HIS A 130 21.59 -24.43 0.85
CA HIS A 130 20.66 -23.59 1.61
C HIS A 130 21.34 -22.45 2.37
N GLU A 131 22.57 -22.62 2.85
CA GLU A 131 23.36 -21.57 3.50
C GLU A 131 23.93 -20.52 2.54
N SER A 132 24.08 -20.89 1.27
CA SER A 132 24.73 -20.08 0.23
C SER A 132 23.75 -19.27 -0.62
N ILE A 133 22.47 -19.65 -0.64
CA ILE A 133 21.43 -19.02 -1.45
C ILE A 133 20.35 -18.36 -0.58
N ASP A 134 19.64 -17.40 -1.15
CA ASP A 134 18.63 -16.62 -0.43
C ASP A 134 17.32 -17.41 -0.25
N LYS A 135 17.04 -17.79 1.00
CA LYS A 135 15.82 -18.51 1.38
C LYS A 135 14.52 -17.75 1.14
N TYR A 136 14.56 -16.42 1.14
CA TYR A 136 13.38 -15.60 0.83
C TYR A 136 13.00 -15.66 -0.66
N GLN A 137 13.88 -16.21 -1.51
CA GLN A 137 13.56 -16.50 -2.91
C GLN A 137 13.12 -17.95 -3.10
N TRP A 138 13.94 -18.92 -2.67
CA TRP A 138 13.72 -20.31 -3.10
C TRP A 138 12.58 -21.01 -2.37
N LEU A 139 12.33 -20.73 -1.08
CA LEU A 139 11.24 -21.37 -0.33
C LEU A 139 9.86 -21.00 -0.89
N PRO A 140 9.53 -19.71 -1.11
CA PRO A 140 8.27 -19.35 -1.75
C PRO A 140 8.16 -19.87 -3.18
N GLY A 141 9.27 -19.84 -3.94
CA GLY A 141 9.31 -20.35 -5.29
C GLY A 141 9.00 -21.85 -5.36
N LEU A 142 9.59 -22.63 -4.47
CA LEU A 142 9.37 -24.07 -4.38
C LEU A 142 7.94 -24.39 -3.92
N ALA A 143 7.43 -23.71 -2.90
CA ALA A 143 6.05 -23.89 -2.43
C ALA A 143 5.03 -23.58 -3.54
N ALA A 144 5.23 -22.48 -4.28
CA ALA A 144 4.38 -22.14 -5.42
C ALA A 144 4.50 -23.16 -6.56
N HIS A 145 5.71 -23.67 -6.83
CA HIS A 145 5.94 -24.73 -7.82
C HIS A 145 5.16 -25.99 -7.47
N LYS A 146 5.33 -26.52 -6.24
CA LYS A 146 4.59 -27.70 -5.75
C LYS A 146 3.08 -27.52 -5.83
N PHE A 147 2.56 -26.35 -5.47
CA PHE A 147 1.13 -26.08 -5.61
C PHE A 147 0.66 -26.12 -7.07
N CYS A 148 1.45 -25.65 -8.03
CA CYS A 148 1.08 -25.63 -9.45
C CYS A 148 1.35 -26.96 -10.20
N GLU A 149 1.94 -27.96 -9.56
CA GLU A 149 2.28 -29.25 -10.20
C GLU A 149 1.07 -30.06 -10.64
N GLU A 150 -0.13 -29.84 -10.10
CA GLU A 150 -1.31 -30.63 -10.48
C GLU A 150 -2.56 -29.76 -10.57
N LEU A 151 -3.60 -30.31 -11.20
CA LEU A 151 -4.94 -29.77 -11.14
C LEU A 151 -5.43 -29.72 -9.69
N ARG A 152 -6.05 -28.61 -9.31
CA ARG A 152 -6.51 -28.39 -7.94
C ARG A 152 -8.03 -28.31 -7.91
N THR A 153 -8.64 -29.28 -7.24
CA THR A 153 -10.05 -29.21 -6.86
C THR A 153 -10.20 -28.23 -5.70
N VAL A 154 -10.95 -27.15 -5.90
CA VAL A 154 -11.14 -26.08 -4.92
C VAL A 154 -12.63 -25.89 -4.64
N GLU A 155 -13.00 -25.91 -3.36
CA GLU A 155 -14.34 -25.56 -2.91
C GLU A 155 -14.49 -24.04 -2.84
N LEU A 156 -15.31 -23.46 -3.72
CA LEU A 156 -15.52 -22.01 -3.78
C LEU A 156 -16.63 -21.54 -2.82
N GLY A 157 -17.40 -22.49 -2.26
CA GLY A 157 -18.56 -22.24 -1.40
C GLY A 157 -19.89 -22.37 -2.14
N GLN A 158 -21.00 -22.35 -1.39
CA GLN A 158 -22.35 -22.61 -1.91
C GLN A 158 -22.47 -23.97 -2.64
N GLY A 159 -21.70 -24.98 -2.22
CA GLY A 159 -21.65 -26.30 -2.86
C GLY A 159 -20.94 -26.32 -4.23
N ILE A 160 -20.27 -25.23 -4.62
CA ILE A 160 -19.50 -25.16 -5.86
C ILE A 160 -18.09 -25.66 -5.61
N VAL A 161 -17.71 -26.69 -6.36
CA VAL A 161 -16.38 -27.27 -6.40
C VAL A 161 -15.89 -27.22 -7.84
N GLU A 162 -14.73 -26.63 -8.06
CA GLU A 162 -14.17 -26.45 -9.41
C GLU A 162 -12.76 -27.04 -9.49
N GLU A 163 -12.44 -27.65 -10.63
CA GLU A 163 -11.08 -28.08 -10.94
C GLU A 163 -10.35 -26.94 -11.65
N LEU A 164 -9.31 -26.43 -11.01
CA LEU A 164 -8.54 -25.28 -11.46
C LEU A 164 -7.10 -25.69 -11.74
N GLN A 165 -6.63 -25.40 -12.94
CA GLN A 165 -5.20 -25.45 -13.24
C GLN A 165 -4.57 -24.14 -12.78
N PHE A 166 -3.52 -24.24 -11.95
CA PHE A 166 -2.70 -23.11 -11.55
C PHE A 166 -1.36 -23.13 -12.29
N HIS A 167 -0.86 -21.94 -12.59
CA HIS A 167 0.43 -21.71 -13.21
C HIS A 167 1.30 -20.92 -12.26
N HIS A 168 2.54 -21.38 -12.07
CA HIS A 168 3.53 -20.61 -11.32
C HIS A 168 3.99 -19.44 -12.19
N THR A 169 3.90 -18.23 -11.65
CA THR A 169 4.33 -17.00 -12.31
C THR A 169 5.13 -16.16 -11.34
N ILE A 170 6.00 -15.31 -11.86
CA ILE A 170 6.68 -14.30 -11.05
C ILE A 170 6.22 -12.93 -11.51
N PHE A 171 5.37 -12.32 -10.69
CA PHE A 171 4.74 -11.04 -10.96
C PHE A 171 5.30 -10.00 -10.01
N ASN A 172 5.85 -8.91 -10.54
CA ASN A 172 6.52 -7.86 -9.75
C ASN A 172 7.56 -8.43 -8.76
N ASN A 173 8.32 -9.45 -9.20
CA ASN A 173 9.33 -10.17 -8.42
C ASN A 173 8.78 -10.97 -7.22
N GLN A 174 7.47 -11.19 -7.13
CA GLN A 174 6.83 -12.09 -6.15
C GLN A 174 6.40 -13.39 -6.82
N HIS A 175 6.49 -14.50 -6.09
CA HIS A 175 6.00 -15.79 -6.55
C HIS A 175 4.49 -15.87 -6.42
N GLU A 176 3.81 -16.27 -7.49
CA GLU A 176 2.35 -16.40 -7.52
C GLU A 176 1.89 -17.70 -8.18
N CYS A 177 0.81 -18.26 -7.66
CA CYS A 177 0.03 -19.31 -8.31
C CYS A 177 -1.21 -18.65 -8.94
N VAL A 178 -1.29 -18.64 -10.27
CA VAL A 178 -2.37 -17.97 -11.01
C VAL A 178 -3.20 -19.02 -11.74
N SER A 179 -4.51 -19.05 -11.51
CA SER A 179 -5.39 -19.99 -12.21
C SER A 179 -5.47 -19.67 -13.71
N THR A 180 -5.84 -20.63 -14.55
CA THR A 180 -6.30 -20.32 -15.91
C THR A 180 -7.48 -19.32 -15.85
N PRO A 181 -7.58 -18.34 -16.79
CA PRO A 181 -8.64 -17.34 -16.76
C PRO A 181 -10.05 -17.96 -16.80
N ILE A 182 -10.88 -17.55 -15.85
CA ILE A 182 -12.27 -17.95 -15.69
C ILE A 182 -13.16 -16.89 -16.34
N ARG A 183 -14.14 -17.34 -17.13
CA ARG A 183 -15.15 -16.47 -17.73
C ARG A 183 -16.52 -17.14 -17.73
N LYS A 184 -17.41 -16.67 -16.85
CA LYS A 184 -18.78 -17.20 -16.74
C LYS A 184 -19.79 -16.61 -17.72
N SER A 185 -19.54 -15.41 -18.24
CA SER A 185 -20.44 -14.80 -19.22
C SER A 185 -19.67 -14.08 -20.31
N THR A 186 -20.31 -13.91 -21.47
CA THR A 186 -19.70 -13.16 -22.55
C THR A 186 -19.55 -11.67 -22.25
N LYS A 187 -20.33 -11.15 -21.29
CA LYS A 187 -20.37 -9.75 -20.86
C LYS A 187 -19.24 -9.38 -19.90
N HIS A 188 -18.73 -10.35 -19.14
CA HIS A 188 -17.68 -10.10 -18.15
C HIS A 188 -16.29 -10.29 -18.76
N ASP A 189 -15.34 -9.47 -18.29
CA ASP A 189 -13.92 -9.71 -18.51
C ASP A 189 -13.50 -11.02 -17.82
N PRO A 190 -12.55 -11.76 -18.41
CA PRO A 190 -11.94 -12.90 -17.74
C PRO A 190 -11.18 -12.46 -16.47
N PHE A 191 -11.13 -13.35 -15.49
CA PHE A 191 -10.31 -13.18 -14.30
C PHE A 191 -9.73 -14.50 -13.83
N SER A 192 -8.61 -14.46 -13.11
CA SER A 192 -8.00 -15.63 -12.45
C SER A 192 -8.00 -15.47 -10.94
N TYR A 193 -8.03 -16.59 -10.22
CA TYR A 193 -7.64 -16.61 -8.82
C TYR A 193 -6.12 -16.54 -8.71
N VAL A 194 -5.62 -15.80 -7.73
CA VAL A 194 -4.18 -15.60 -7.50
C VAL A 194 -3.88 -15.90 -6.04
N LEU A 195 -2.86 -16.72 -5.81
CA LEU A 195 -2.23 -16.90 -4.50
C LEU A 195 -0.80 -16.36 -4.59
N LYS A 196 -0.51 -15.25 -3.90
CA LYS A 196 0.85 -14.76 -3.72
C LYS A 196 1.50 -15.52 -2.56
N VAL A 197 2.73 -15.95 -2.76
CA VAL A 197 3.48 -16.75 -1.79
C VAL A 197 4.75 -16.01 -1.42
N GLU A 198 4.92 -15.70 -0.13
CA GLU A 198 6.08 -14.98 0.38
C GLU A 198 6.61 -15.60 1.66
N LEU A 199 7.92 -15.54 1.88
CA LEU A 199 8.52 -15.91 3.17
C LEU A 199 8.68 -14.64 4.00
N LYS A 200 8.15 -14.63 5.21
CA LYS A 200 8.35 -13.51 6.16
C LYS A 200 8.71 -14.05 7.53
N ASN A 201 9.49 -13.28 8.28
CA ASN A 201 9.65 -13.52 9.71
C ASN A 201 8.56 -12.78 10.47
N ARG A 202 8.05 -13.42 11.51
CA ARG A 202 7.09 -12.79 12.42
C ARG A 202 7.83 -11.90 13.42
N GLY A 203 7.22 -10.77 13.81
CA GLY A 203 7.83 -9.91 14.81
C GLY A 203 7.90 -10.59 16.17
N GLY A 204 9.10 -10.68 16.76
CA GLY A 204 9.29 -11.35 18.05
C GLY A 204 9.47 -12.86 17.98
N ASP A 205 9.42 -13.45 16.77
CA ASP A 205 9.63 -14.89 16.53
C ASP A 205 10.42 -15.07 15.22
N ALA A 206 11.66 -14.57 15.23
CA ALA A 206 12.51 -14.48 14.04
C ALA A 206 12.95 -15.85 13.51
N ASP A 207 13.14 -16.82 14.41
CA ASP A 207 13.71 -18.13 14.11
C ASP A 207 12.71 -19.07 13.42
N ARG A 208 11.42 -18.72 13.44
CA ARG A 208 10.33 -19.48 12.83
C ARG A 208 9.75 -18.73 11.64
N PRO A 209 10.34 -18.88 10.44
CA PRO A 209 9.84 -18.21 9.25
C PRO A 209 8.50 -18.79 8.82
N LEU A 210 7.66 -17.91 8.25
CA LEU A 210 6.32 -18.24 7.80
C LEU A 210 6.21 -18.05 6.30
N ILE A 211 5.59 -19.01 5.61
CA ILE A 211 5.04 -18.78 4.27
C ILE A 211 3.69 -18.10 4.43
N LEU A 212 3.61 -16.85 4.01
CA LEU A 212 2.36 -16.08 3.93
C LEU A 212 1.72 -16.31 2.57
N VAL A 213 0.39 -16.47 2.60
CA VAL A 213 -0.42 -16.69 1.40
C VAL A 213 -1.44 -15.57 1.29
N THR A 214 -1.28 -14.72 0.28
CA THR A 214 -2.27 -13.67 -0.02
C THR A 214 -3.13 -14.11 -1.19
N VAL A 215 -4.43 -14.22 -0.97
CA VAL A 215 -5.40 -14.69 -1.97
C VAL A 215 -6.18 -13.51 -2.55
N GLY A 216 -6.30 -13.46 -3.87
CA GLY A 216 -7.01 -12.40 -4.58
C GLY A 216 -7.44 -12.79 -6.00
N THR A 217 -7.75 -11.79 -6.82
CA THR A 217 -8.09 -11.99 -8.24
C THR A 217 -7.26 -11.11 -9.15
N ARG A 218 -7.03 -11.58 -10.38
CA ARG A 218 -6.41 -10.78 -11.45
C ARG A 218 -7.35 -10.73 -12.64
N ARG A 219 -7.57 -9.53 -13.18
CA ARG A 219 -8.52 -9.26 -14.26
C ARG A 219 -7.78 -9.06 -15.57
N TYR A 220 -8.37 -9.47 -16.69
CA TYR A 220 -7.74 -9.39 -18.00
C TYR A 220 -8.60 -8.65 -19.01
N LEU A 221 -7.96 -7.94 -19.93
CA LEU A 221 -8.65 -7.30 -21.03
C LEU A 221 -9.18 -8.32 -22.02
N LYS A 222 -10.43 -8.14 -22.39
CA LYS A 222 -11.06 -8.86 -23.50
C LYS A 222 -11.25 -7.97 -24.72
N ASN A 223 -11.66 -6.72 -24.50
CA ASN A 223 -12.04 -5.82 -25.58
C ASN A 223 -10.82 -5.07 -26.13
N ALA A 224 -10.78 -4.90 -27.45
CA ALA A 224 -9.74 -4.12 -28.11
C ALA A 224 -9.65 -2.67 -27.58
N GLN A 225 -8.43 -2.23 -27.34
CA GLN A 225 -8.04 -0.90 -26.87
C GLN A 225 -7.40 -0.05 -27.97
N ILE A 226 -7.12 -0.64 -29.14
CA ILE A 226 -6.84 0.08 -30.37
C ILE A 226 -8.01 -0.17 -31.32
N LYS A 227 -8.74 0.89 -31.66
CA LYS A 227 -9.87 0.85 -32.59
C LYS A 227 -9.92 2.14 -33.39
N GLU A 228 -10.25 2.05 -34.68
CA GLU A 228 -10.49 3.22 -35.54
C GLU A 228 -9.33 4.23 -35.51
N GLY A 229 -8.09 3.72 -35.47
CA GLY A 229 -6.87 4.53 -35.44
C GLY A 229 -6.62 5.28 -34.13
N SER A 230 -7.31 4.91 -33.04
CA SER A 230 -7.18 5.51 -31.70
C SER A 230 -6.80 4.47 -30.65
N CYS A 231 -5.94 4.85 -29.70
CA CYS A 231 -5.51 4.04 -28.57
C CYS A 231 -6.10 4.56 -27.24
N TYR A 232 -6.79 3.68 -26.51
CA TYR A 232 -7.48 3.98 -25.24
C TYR A 232 -6.64 3.70 -23.98
N LEU A 233 -5.36 3.35 -24.16
CA LEU A 233 -4.36 3.34 -23.09
C LEU A 233 -4.00 4.79 -22.73
N LYS A 234 -4.02 5.14 -21.45
CA LYS A 234 -3.55 6.44 -20.95
C LYS A 234 -2.04 6.59 -21.19
N ALA A 235 -1.60 7.83 -21.44
CA ALA A 235 -0.17 8.16 -21.41
C ALA A 235 0.38 7.98 -19.98
N ASP A 236 1.68 7.78 -19.86
CA ASP A 236 2.43 7.76 -18.59
C ASP A 236 2.19 6.56 -17.67
N HIS A 237 1.63 5.45 -18.18
CA HIS A 237 1.46 4.24 -17.39
C HIS A 237 1.87 2.99 -18.16
N ALA A 238 2.74 2.18 -17.56
CA ALA A 238 3.04 0.85 -18.04
C ALA A 238 1.91 -0.14 -17.68
N CYS A 239 1.57 -1.01 -18.62
CA CYS A 239 0.65 -2.13 -18.45
C CYS A 239 1.44 -3.44 -18.48
N SER A 240 1.04 -4.40 -17.65
CA SER A 240 1.64 -5.73 -17.61
C SER A 240 0.84 -6.74 -18.45
N VAL A 241 1.54 -7.67 -19.08
CA VAL A 241 0.96 -8.82 -19.80
C VAL A 241 1.66 -10.09 -19.33
N LEU A 242 0.89 -11.15 -19.11
CA LEU A 242 1.42 -12.50 -18.88
C LEU A 242 1.45 -13.24 -20.21
N VAL A 243 2.62 -13.70 -20.65
CA VAL A 243 2.82 -14.34 -21.96
C VAL A 243 3.34 -15.76 -21.76
N SER A 244 2.73 -16.73 -22.42
CA SER A 244 3.25 -18.08 -22.57
C SER A 244 3.39 -18.39 -24.06
N VAL A 245 4.49 -19.07 -24.41
CA VAL A 245 4.75 -19.55 -25.78
C VAL A 245 4.78 -21.07 -25.75
N ARG A 246 4.07 -21.71 -26.67
CA ARG A 246 4.11 -23.16 -26.80
C ARG A 246 5.40 -23.58 -27.48
N ASN A 247 6.25 -24.36 -26.83
CA ASN A 247 7.48 -24.86 -27.43
C ASN A 247 7.15 -25.94 -28.49
N PRO A 248 7.46 -25.72 -29.79
CA PRO A 248 7.10 -26.66 -30.85
C PRO A 248 7.93 -27.95 -30.84
N TYR A 249 9.00 -28.03 -30.04
CA TYR A 249 9.93 -29.16 -30.01
C TYR A 249 9.88 -29.97 -28.70
N THR A 250 9.07 -29.57 -27.72
CA THR A 250 8.88 -30.32 -26.46
C THR A 250 7.40 -30.59 -26.20
N LEU A 251 7.10 -31.83 -25.79
CA LEU A 251 5.77 -32.26 -25.31
C LEU A 251 5.47 -31.73 -23.89
N GLN A 252 5.82 -30.49 -23.56
CA GLN A 252 5.36 -29.91 -22.30
C GLN A 252 3.87 -29.55 -22.44
N GLU A 253 3.03 -30.29 -21.72
CA GLU A 253 1.58 -30.02 -21.66
C GLU A 253 1.26 -28.77 -20.83
N LYS A 254 2.17 -28.34 -19.94
CA LYS A 254 1.96 -27.23 -19.00
C LYS A 254 2.55 -25.91 -19.53
N LEU A 255 1.74 -24.86 -19.49
CA LEU A 255 2.12 -23.49 -19.81
C LEU A 255 2.83 -22.83 -18.62
N SER A 256 3.91 -22.10 -18.90
CA SER A 256 4.57 -21.17 -17.99
C SER A 256 4.42 -19.74 -18.51
N PHE A 257 4.19 -18.78 -17.62
CA PHE A 257 3.91 -17.39 -18.03
C PHE A 257 5.01 -16.43 -17.58
N SER A 258 5.48 -15.63 -18.53
CA SER A 258 6.41 -14.53 -18.33
C SER A 258 5.67 -13.20 -18.19
N GLN A 259 6.10 -12.34 -17.25
CA GLN A 259 5.60 -10.97 -17.18
C GLN A 259 6.41 -10.05 -18.11
N LEU A 260 5.73 -9.42 -19.06
CA LEU A 260 6.27 -8.31 -19.86
C LEU A 260 5.49 -7.02 -19.55
N GLN A 261 6.10 -5.86 -19.84
CA GLN A 261 5.45 -4.56 -19.68
C GLN A 261 5.51 -3.72 -20.96
N PHE A 262 4.43 -3.02 -21.29
CA PHE A 262 4.35 -2.09 -22.40
C PHE A 262 3.66 -0.79 -21.97
N GLU A 263 3.91 0.31 -22.67
CA GLU A 263 3.34 1.61 -22.39
C GLU A 263 2.93 2.34 -23.67
N ARG A 264 2.18 3.43 -23.54
CA ARG A 264 1.80 4.26 -24.68
C ARG A 264 3.02 5.03 -25.19
N ARG A 265 3.24 4.97 -26.51
CA ARG A 265 4.32 5.71 -27.17
C ARG A 265 4.11 7.22 -27.01
N ALA A 266 5.15 7.93 -26.59
CA ALA A 266 5.16 9.39 -26.55
C ALA A 266 4.87 10.00 -27.94
N GLY A 267 3.94 10.95 -28.01
CA GLY A 267 3.55 11.62 -29.25
C GLY A 267 2.61 10.80 -30.16
N SER A 268 2.10 9.65 -29.71
CA SER A 268 1.08 8.88 -30.45
C SER A 268 -0.28 9.61 -30.44
N GLY A 269 -0.70 10.06 -31.62
CA GLY A 269 -1.98 10.71 -31.90
C GLY A 269 -2.90 9.81 -32.74
N GLN A 270 -4.09 10.31 -33.08
CA GLN A 270 -4.99 9.56 -33.96
C GLN A 270 -4.32 9.31 -35.33
N GLY A 271 -4.22 8.04 -35.72
CA GLY A 271 -3.63 7.64 -37.00
C GLY A 271 -2.10 7.58 -37.08
N THR A 272 -1.36 7.64 -35.96
CA THR A 272 0.12 7.50 -35.95
C THR A 272 0.62 6.24 -35.22
N PRO A 273 0.41 5.03 -35.77
CA PRO A 273 0.99 3.80 -35.21
C PRO A 273 2.54 3.75 -35.34
N PRO A 274 3.24 2.93 -34.54
CA PRO A 274 2.73 2.16 -33.41
C PRO A 274 2.30 3.05 -32.23
N PHE A 275 1.20 2.66 -31.58
CA PHE A 275 0.60 3.38 -30.45
C PHE A 275 1.22 2.97 -29.10
N ALA A 276 1.68 1.74 -28.97
CA ALA A 276 2.31 1.19 -27.77
C ALA A 276 3.69 0.60 -28.08
N VAL A 277 4.57 0.66 -27.08
CA VAL A 277 5.94 0.15 -27.13
C VAL A 277 6.25 -0.64 -25.88
N TRP A 278 7.16 -1.61 -25.97
CA TRP A 278 7.68 -2.30 -24.80
C TRP A 278 8.34 -1.30 -23.84
N LYS A 279 8.08 -1.43 -22.54
CA LYS A 279 8.55 -0.48 -21.52
C LYS A 279 10.07 -0.42 -21.46
N THR A 280 10.72 -1.58 -21.55
CA THR A 280 12.18 -1.66 -21.54
C THR A 280 12.70 -2.34 -22.81
N ALA A 281 13.92 -1.98 -23.22
CA ALA A 281 14.63 -2.69 -24.29
C ALA A 281 14.82 -4.18 -23.96
N LEU A 282 14.86 -4.52 -22.67
CA LEU A 282 14.83 -5.88 -22.19
C LEU A 282 13.52 -6.57 -22.55
N ASP A 283 12.36 -6.00 -22.24
CA ASP A 283 11.06 -6.58 -22.59
C ASP A 283 10.96 -6.94 -24.09
N GLY A 284 11.43 -6.05 -24.97
CA GLY A 284 11.52 -6.32 -26.40
C GLY A 284 12.52 -7.44 -26.74
N LEU A 285 13.75 -7.38 -26.20
CA LEU A 285 14.76 -8.41 -26.41
C LEU A 285 14.29 -9.80 -25.96
N TYR A 286 13.62 -9.90 -24.82
CA TYR A 286 13.12 -11.16 -24.31
C TYR A 286 12.02 -11.73 -25.20
N TRP A 287 11.14 -10.88 -25.72
CA TRP A 287 10.19 -11.29 -26.75
C TRP A 287 10.91 -11.86 -27.98
N ASP A 288 11.82 -11.08 -28.58
CA ASP A 288 12.55 -11.46 -29.80
C ASP A 288 13.32 -12.77 -29.61
N VAL A 289 13.83 -13.01 -28.39
CA VAL A 289 14.55 -14.23 -28.08
C VAL A 289 13.63 -15.43 -27.95
N LEU A 290 12.46 -15.28 -27.32
CA LEU A 290 11.46 -16.33 -27.18
C LEU A 290 10.77 -16.67 -28.51
N TYR A 291 10.59 -15.69 -29.41
CA TYR A 291 9.72 -15.82 -30.58
C TYR A 291 10.47 -15.87 -31.92
N GLY A 292 11.66 -15.27 -32.04
CA GLY A 292 12.41 -15.21 -33.31
C GLY A 292 11.86 -14.20 -34.33
N GLU A 293 10.66 -13.66 -34.12
CA GLU A 293 10.03 -12.59 -34.90
C GLU A 293 9.58 -11.43 -33.98
N SER A 294 9.57 -10.20 -34.53
CA SER A 294 9.11 -9.01 -33.81
C SER A 294 7.59 -9.06 -33.61
N PHE A 295 7.13 -8.81 -32.39
CA PHE A 295 5.70 -8.71 -32.06
C PHE A 295 5.43 -7.39 -31.36
N GLU A 296 4.53 -6.62 -31.94
CA GLU A 296 4.19 -5.30 -31.44
C GLU A 296 3.06 -5.37 -30.41
N PRO A 297 3.17 -4.65 -29.28
CA PRO A 297 2.09 -4.54 -28.29
C PRO A 297 0.74 -4.09 -28.90
N ASP A 298 0.78 -3.34 -30.01
CA ASP A 298 -0.40 -2.93 -30.77
C ASP A 298 -1.25 -4.11 -31.25
N MET A 299 -0.63 -5.25 -31.59
CA MET A 299 -1.37 -6.45 -32.00
C MET A 299 -2.20 -7.02 -30.86
N LEU A 300 -1.63 -7.06 -29.63
CA LEU A 300 -2.37 -7.47 -28.43
C LEU A 300 -3.52 -6.52 -28.14
N LEU A 301 -3.27 -5.22 -28.19
CA LEU A 301 -4.28 -4.21 -27.87
C LEU A 301 -5.39 -4.12 -28.93
N SER A 302 -5.10 -4.49 -30.18
CA SER A 302 -6.09 -4.52 -31.26
C SER A 302 -7.02 -5.73 -31.18
N ASN A 303 -6.59 -6.85 -30.60
CA ASN A 303 -7.45 -8.02 -30.39
C ASN A 303 -7.03 -8.89 -29.18
N PRO A 304 -7.23 -8.44 -27.94
CA PRO A 304 -6.78 -9.18 -26.76
C PRO A 304 -7.40 -10.59 -26.67
N SER A 305 -8.66 -10.73 -27.08
CA SER A 305 -9.38 -12.00 -26.99
C SER A 305 -8.78 -13.14 -27.82
N ALA A 306 -8.09 -12.85 -28.92
CA ALA A 306 -7.45 -13.87 -29.75
C ALA A 306 -6.32 -14.63 -29.03
N PHE A 307 -5.76 -14.04 -27.96
CA PHE A 307 -4.63 -14.58 -27.23
C PHE A 307 -5.03 -15.23 -25.88
N LEU A 308 -6.31 -15.20 -25.50
CA LEU A 308 -6.78 -15.69 -24.20
C LEU A 308 -6.98 -17.21 -24.14
N ASP A 309 -7.43 -17.82 -25.24
CA ASP A 309 -7.99 -19.18 -25.23
C ASP A 309 -6.94 -20.31 -25.14
N GLY A 310 -5.64 -19.98 -25.08
CA GLY A 310 -4.58 -20.97 -24.89
C GLY A 310 -4.32 -21.91 -26.08
N LYS A 311 -5.04 -21.73 -27.18
CA LYS A 311 -5.02 -22.62 -28.36
C LYS A 311 -4.04 -22.21 -29.45
N GLY A 312 -3.55 -20.97 -29.42
CA GLY A 312 -2.56 -20.45 -30.36
C GLY A 312 -1.13 -20.78 -29.97
N GLU A 313 -0.18 -20.42 -30.84
CA GLU A 313 1.27 -20.49 -30.53
C GLU A 313 1.65 -19.53 -29.38
N VAL A 314 0.98 -18.37 -29.33
CA VAL A 314 1.04 -17.40 -28.23
C VAL A 314 -0.23 -17.49 -27.39
N THR A 315 -0.04 -17.56 -26.08
CA THR A 315 -1.08 -17.23 -25.10
C THR A 315 -0.66 -15.97 -24.37
N ALA A 316 -1.52 -14.95 -24.33
CA ALA A 316 -1.20 -13.67 -23.68
C ALA A 316 -2.40 -13.12 -22.92
N TYR A 317 -2.19 -12.75 -21.65
CA TYR A 317 -3.20 -12.18 -20.77
C TYR A 317 -2.82 -10.74 -20.42
N VAL A 318 -3.43 -9.79 -21.13
CA VAL A 318 -3.21 -8.35 -20.86
C VAL A 318 -3.95 -7.98 -19.58
N ILE A 319 -3.25 -7.50 -18.56
CA ILE A 319 -3.83 -7.23 -17.25
C ILE A 319 -4.68 -5.96 -17.33
N ASN A 320 -5.93 -6.06 -16.88
CA ASN A 320 -6.87 -4.94 -16.87
C ASN A 320 -6.55 -3.99 -15.71
N HIS A 321 -6.09 -2.79 -16.04
CA HIS A 321 -5.64 -1.76 -15.11
C HIS A 321 -6.43 -0.44 -15.29
N HIS A 322 -6.37 0.46 -14.31
CA HIS A 322 -7.02 1.79 -14.40
C HIS A 322 -6.41 2.72 -15.47
N SER A 323 -5.31 2.29 -16.08
CA SER A 323 -4.67 2.92 -17.24
C SER A 323 -5.51 2.80 -18.52
N PHE A 324 -6.51 1.92 -18.56
CA PHE A 324 -7.45 1.85 -19.68
C PHE A 324 -8.63 2.78 -19.44
N ASN A 325 -9.02 3.54 -20.48
CA ASN A 325 -10.19 4.44 -20.45
C ASN A 325 -11.53 3.66 -20.54
N SER A 326 -11.62 2.49 -19.91
CA SER A 326 -12.77 1.60 -20.03
C SER A 326 -13.90 2.00 -19.08
N LYS A 327 -14.90 2.73 -19.59
CA LYS A 327 -16.25 2.69 -19.04
C LYS A 327 -16.83 1.30 -19.34
N GLY A 328 -16.82 0.38 -18.36
CA GLY A 328 -17.45 -0.94 -18.55
C GLY A 328 -16.75 -2.17 -17.95
N ASN A 329 -15.73 -2.03 -17.09
CA ASN A 329 -15.16 -3.20 -16.39
C ASN A 329 -16.21 -3.84 -15.48
N PHE A 330 -16.69 -5.02 -15.88
CA PHE A 330 -17.72 -5.76 -15.14
C PHE A 330 -17.16 -6.67 -14.04
N VAL A 331 -15.86 -6.94 -13.99
CA VAL A 331 -15.29 -7.64 -12.81
C VAL A 331 -14.79 -6.60 -11.82
N LYS A 332 -15.41 -6.52 -10.64
CA LYS A 332 -15.01 -5.63 -9.53
C LYS A 332 -13.99 -6.32 -8.63
N SER A 333 -13.28 -5.57 -7.79
CA SER A 333 -12.22 -6.07 -6.90
C SER A 333 -12.75 -6.94 -5.74
N GLY A 334 -11.82 -7.64 -5.08
CA GLY A 334 -12.05 -8.42 -3.86
C GLY A 334 -12.52 -9.85 -4.12
N LEU A 335 -12.64 -10.66 -3.07
CA LEU A 335 -12.93 -12.09 -3.14
C LEU A 335 -13.88 -12.51 -2.00
N GLY A 336 -14.75 -13.50 -2.26
CA GLY A 336 -15.67 -14.04 -1.24
C GLY A 336 -14.92 -14.75 -0.10
N LEU A 337 -15.54 -14.84 1.09
CA LEU A 337 -14.90 -15.48 2.24
C LEU A 337 -14.70 -16.99 2.06
N SER A 338 -15.68 -17.66 1.46
CA SER A 338 -15.59 -19.08 1.15
C SER A 338 -14.55 -19.36 0.07
N GLU A 339 -14.46 -18.52 -0.96
CA GLU A 339 -13.40 -18.65 -2.00
C GLU A 339 -12.01 -18.47 -1.39
N LYS A 340 -11.80 -17.43 -0.57
CA LYS A 340 -10.54 -17.23 0.17
C LYS A 340 -10.18 -18.47 0.99
N SER A 341 -11.16 -19.00 1.70
CA SER A 341 -11.01 -20.18 2.55
C SER A 341 -10.70 -21.45 1.77
N GLY A 342 -11.39 -21.71 0.67
CA GLY A 342 -11.15 -22.87 -0.19
C GLY A 342 -9.79 -22.85 -0.86
N LEU A 343 -9.38 -21.69 -1.38
CA LEU A 343 -8.06 -21.52 -1.99
C LEU A 343 -6.93 -21.73 -0.96
N PHE A 344 -7.05 -21.14 0.22
CA PHE A 344 -6.05 -21.34 1.29
C PHE A 344 -6.07 -22.77 1.83
N ASN A 345 -7.25 -23.37 2.05
CA ASN A 345 -7.38 -24.76 2.47
C ASN A 345 -6.67 -25.70 1.49
N LYS A 346 -6.85 -25.50 0.18
CA LYS A 346 -6.20 -26.33 -0.83
C LYS A 346 -4.68 -26.14 -0.82
N PHE A 347 -4.21 -24.91 -0.65
CA PHE A 347 -2.77 -24.63 -0.53
C PHE A 347 -2.16 -25.30 0.70
N LYS A 348 -2.84 -25.18 1.86
CA LYS A 348 -2.49 -25.85 3.12
C LYS A 348 -2.46 -27.37 2.98
N GLU A 349 -3.45 -27.96 2.35
CA GLU A 349 -3.53 -29.41 2.10
C GLU A 349 -2.33 -29.92 1.30
N VAL A 350 -1.96 -29.24 0.21
CA VAL A 350 -0.81 -29.62 -0.63
C VAL A 350 0.49 -29.51 0.16
N LEU A 351 0.69 -28.43 0.91
CA LEU A 351 1.94 -28.20 1.64
C LEU A 351 2.05 -29.00 2.95
N ALA A 352 0.95 -29.55 3.46
CA ALA A 352 0.99 -30.46 4.60
C ALA A 352 1.81 -31.73 4.31
N MET A 353 1.87 -32.17 3.05
CA MET A 353 2.73 -33.29 2.60
C MET A 353 4.22 -32.98 2.81
N TYR A 354 4.58 -31.70 2.86
CA TYR A 354 5.92 -31.18 3.14
C TYR A 354 6.06 -30.72 4.60
N HIS A 355 5.20 -31.20 5.50
CA HIS A 355 5.20 -30.87 6.93
C HIS A 355 5.13 -29.37 7.25
N LEU A 356 4.61 -28.55 6.34
CA LEU A 356 4.27 -27.16 6.64
C LEU A 356 2.96 -27.15 7.41
N THR A 357 2.95 -26.46 8.55
CA THR A 357 1.82 -26.49 9.48
C THR A 357 1.16 -25.12 9.57
N PRO A 358 -0.19 -25.05 9.60
CA PRO A 358 -0.87 -23.79 9.85
C PRO A 358 -0.59 -23.30 11.27
N LEU A 359 -0.65 -21.99 11.46
CA LEU A 359 -0.65 -21.41 12.81
C LEU A 359 -1.92 -21.81 13.57
N PHE A 360 -1.83 -21.82 14.90
CA PHE A 360 -2.98 -22.09 15.77
C PHE A 360 -4.11 -21.09 15.56
N HIS A 361 -5.34 -21.56 15.74
CA HIS A 361 -6.50 -20.69 15.79
C HIS A 361 -6.42 -19.72 16.96
N ILE A 362 -6.62 -18.44 16.64
CA ILE A 362 -6.38 -17.32 17.53
C ILE A 362 -7.73 -16.90 18.14
N PRO A 363 -7.96 -17.06 19.45
CA PRO A 363 -9.21 -16.64 20.08
C PRO A 363 -9.37 -15.12 20.12
N GLU A 364 -10.61 -14.65 20.03
CA GLU A 364 -10.94 -13.26 20.35
C GLU A 364 -10.66 -12.98 21.85
N ILE A 365 -10.25 -11.77 22.21
CA ILE A 365 -10.13 -11.34 23.61
C ILE A 365 -11.32 -10.46 24.02
N PRO A 366 -11.66 -10.37 25.32
CA PRO A 366 -12.63 -9.40 25.81
C PRO A 366 -12.21 -7.97 25.47
N ARG A 367 -13.19 -7.13 25.09
CA ARG A 367 -12.96 -5.72 24.80
C ARG A 367 -14.16 -4.86 25.14
N LYS A 368 -13.91 -3.58 25.46
CA LYS A 368 -14.97 -2.57 25.49
C LYS A 368 -15.46 -2.31 24.07
N ARG A 369 -16.75 -2.50 23.83
CA ARG A 369 -17.34 -2.21 22.53
C ARG A 369 -17.31 -0.71 22.26
N MET A 370 -16.55 -0.32 21.25
CA MET A 370 -16.70 1.00 20.64
C MET A 370 -17.89 0.97 19.68
N ASN A 371 -18.64 2.05 19.62
CA ASN A 371 -19.82 2.22 18.75
C ASN A 371 -19.61 3.40 17.80
N ASP A 372 -20.46 3.55 16.79
CA ASP A 372 -20.32 4.57 15.73
C ASP A 372 -20.81 5.96 16.21
N ILE A 373 -20.62 6.30 17.49
CA ILE A 373 -21.16 7.52 18.10
C ILE A 373 -20.13 8.65 17.99
N ARG A 374 -20.42 9.65 17.18
CA ARG A 374 -19.66 10.90 17.05
C ARG A 374 -20.15 11.97 18.00
N PHE A 375 -21.45 12.03 18.26
CA PHE A 375 -22.05 13.09 19.08
C PHE A 375 -22.19 12.76 20.58
N PRO A 376 -22.13 13.78 21.47
CA PRO A 376 -21.66 15.13 21.17
C PRO A 376 -20.19 15.09 20.72
N ILE A 377 -19.81 15.96 19.77
CA ILE A 377 -18.42 16.12 19.35
C ILE A 377 -17.60 16.52 20.58
N VAL A 378 -16.36 16.03 20.69
CA VAL A 378 -15.50 16.33 21.84
C VAL A 378 -14.46 17.37 21.47
N ALA A 379 -14.42 18.46 22.24
CA ALA A 379 -13.43 19.52 22.12
C ALA A 379 -12.46 19.53 23.32
N HIS A 380 -11.24 20.04 23.09
CA HIS A 380 -10.30 20.23 24.19
C HIS A 380 -10.76 21.32 25.16
N GLN A 381 -11.29 22.42 24.62
CA GLN A 381 -11.71 23.60 25.38
C GLN A 381 -12.90 24.27 24.69
N ALA A 382 -13.59 25.15 25.42
CA ALA A 382 -14.54 26.07 24.81
C ALA A 382 -13.78 27.07 23.92
N GLU A 383 -14.28 27.28 22.70
CA GLU A 383 -13.64 28.19 21.75
C GLU A 383 -14.65 28.79 20.77
N LYS A 384 -14.24 29.88 20.12
CA LYS A 384 -14.99 30.47 19.00
C LYS A 384 -14.26 30.16 17.70
N LEU A 385 -14.98 29.56 16.76
CA LEU A 385 -14.48 29.25 15.42
C LEU A 385 -15.12 30.16 14.40
N ILE A 386 -14.35 30.55 13.39
CA ILE A 386 -14.89 31.11 12.15
C ILE A 386 -14.74 30.03 11.07
N ILE A 387 -15.83 29.72 10.38
CA ILE A 387 -15.79 28.89 9.17
C ILE A 387 -16.16 29.78 7.98
N GLU A 388 -15.15 30.15 7.22
CA GLU A 388 -15.28 30.88 5.95
C GLU A 388 -15.60 29.88 4.83
N VAL A 389 -16.63 30.17 4.04
CA VAL A 389 -17.08 29.32 2.94
C VAL A 389 -16.90 30.07 1.63
N TYR A 390 -15.84 29.74 0.91
CA TYR A 390 -15.54 30.26 -0.42
C TYR A 390 -16.27 29.41 -1.46
N SER A 391 -17.53 29.73 -1.72
CA SER A 391 -18.38 28.96 -2.63
C SER A 391 -19.41 29.80 -3.37
N SER A 392 -20.12 29.17 -4.30
CA SER A 392 -21.40 29.65 -4.80
C SER A 392 -22.45 29.78 -3.67
N GLU A 393 -23.44 30.66 -3.87
CA GLU A 393 -24.57 30.85 -2.96
C GLU A 393 -25.36 29.55 -2.75
N ALA A 394 -25.52 28.76 -3.82
CA ALA A 394 -26.24 27.50 -3.80
C ALA A 394 -25.54 26.47 -2.89
N MET A 395 -24.21 26.34 -3.01
CA MET A 395 -23.42 25.47 -2.13
C MET A 395 -23.49 25.94 -0.68
N PHE A 396 -23.35 27.25 -0.42
CA PHE A 396 -23.42 27.80 0.94
C PHE A 396 -24.78 27.53 1.60
N THR A 397 -25.87 27.76 0.86
CA THR A 397 -27.24 27.48 1.32
C THR A 397 -27.43 26.00 1.63
N ALA A 398 -26.97 25.12 0.73
CA ALA A 398 -27.05 23.67 0.94
C ALA A 398 -26.24 23.22 2.18
N MET A 399 -25.05 23.77 2.39
CA MET A 399 -24.26 23.50 3.60
C MET A 399 -24.99 23.95 4.87
N LYS A 400 -25.52 25.17 4.87
CA LYS A 400 -26.27 25.73 6.00
C LYS A 400 -27.48 24.86 6.36
N GLU A 401 -28.24 24.42 5.37
CA GLU A 401 -29.37 23.50 5.56
C GLU A 401 -28.91 22.15 6.15
N VAL A 402 -27.88 21.52 5.56
CA VAL A 402 -27.36 20.23 6.03
C VAL A 402 -26.84 20.31 7.47
N TYR A 403 -26.15 21.38 7.84
CA TYR A 403 -25.56 21.48 9.18
C TYR A 403 -26.59 21.80 10.28
N THR A 404 -27.70 22.46 9.94
CA THR A 404 -28.71 22.94 10.91
C THR A 404 -29.95 22.04 11.01
N THR A 405 -30.04 20.98 10.20
CA THR A 405 -31.17 20.04 10.19
C THR A 405 -30.78 18.62 10.58
N GLU A 406 -31.77 17.79 10.94
CA GLU A 406 -31.57 16.38 11.30
C GLU A 406 -31.03 15.56 10.12
N GLN A 407 -29.90 14.89 10.32
CA GLN A 407 -29.28 14.10 9.28
C GLN A 407 -29.53 12.60 9.48
N LYS A 408 -30.31 11.98 8.58
CA LYS A 408 -30.61 10.53 8.63
C LYS A 408 -29.36 9.65 8.52
N SER A 409 -28.30 10.14 7.90
CA SER A 409 -27.02 9.46 7.76
C SER A 409 -26.22 9.46 9.07
N LEU A 410 -26.47 10.42 9.95
CA LEU A 410 -25.86 10.53 11.27
C LEU A 410 -26.64 9.71 12.31
N GLU A 411 -25.92 9.20 13.30
CA GLU A 411 -26.49 8.49 14.43
C GLU A 411 -27.47 9.36 15.21
N ASN A 412 -28.56 8.74 15.68
CA ASN A 412 -29.67 9.41 16.37
C ASN A 412 -30.26 10.62 15.61
N LYS A 413 -30.09 10.68 14.28
CA LYS A 413 -30.50 11.82 13.44
C LYS A 413 -29.94 13.16 13.94
N SER A 414 -28.71 13.14 14.44
CA SER A 414 -28.09 14.30 15.07
C SER A 414 -28.04 15.52 14.14
N ILE A 415 -28.16 16.70 14.73
CA ILE A 415 -27.93 18.01 14.10
C ILE A 415 -26.50 18.44 14.45
N ILE A 416 -25.74 18.94 13.46
CA ILE A 416 -24.35 19.35 13.66
C ILE A 416 -24.29 20.71 14.38
N PHE A 417 -25.05 21.68 13.90
CA PHE A 417 -25.28 22.99 14.52
C PHE A 417 -26.62 22.97 15.25
N ASN A 418 -26.61 22.51 16.50
CA ASN A 418 -27.83 22.19 17.25
C ASN A 418 -28.50 23.39 17.94
N ARG A 419 -27.87 24.57 17.90
CA ARG A 419 -28.39 25.81 18.52
C ARG A 419 -28.09 27.00 17.61
N GLN A 420 -29.11 27.73 17.18
CA GLN A 420 -28.90 29.02 16.50
C GLN A 420 -28.82 30.14 17.55
N ILE A 421 -27.73 30.92 17.53
CA ILE A 421 -27.48 32.03 18.46
C ILE A 421 -27.81 33.37 17.80
N SER A 422 -27.42 33.53 16.54
CA SER A 422 -27.79 34.65 15.68
C SER A 422 -27.89 34.19 14.22
N GLU A 423 -28.04 35.11 13.25
CA GLU A 423 -28.21 34.77 11.83
C GLU A 423 -27.10 33.85 11.28
N ASN A 424 -25.85 34.12 11.64
CA ASN A 424 -24.67 33.39 11.16
C ASN A 424 -23.84 32.77 12.30
N VAL A 425 -24.32 32.80 13.54
CA VAL A 425 -23.63 32.22 14.69
C VAL A 425 -24.42 31.05 15.25
N TYR A 426 -23.75 29.90 15.37
CA TYR A 426 -24.33 28.63 15.79
C TYR A 426 -23.55 28.03 16.97
N GLY A 427 -24.22 27.23 17.80
CA GLY A 427 -23.59 26.30 18.71
C GLY A 427 -23.31 24.98 17.98
N LEU A 428 -22.07 24.50 18.08
CA LEU A 428 -21.70 23.16 17.64
C LEU A 428 -22.28 22.14 18.62
N ASN A 429 -22.79 21.01 18.13
CA ASN A 429 -23.20 19.88 18.94
C ASN A 429 -21.98 19.19 19.58
N CYS A 430 -21.50 19.80 20.66
CA CYS A 430 -20.22 19.52 21.30
C CYS A 430 -20.39 19.40 22.83
N ASP A 431 -19.46 18.69 23.48
CA ASP A 431 -19.41 18.54 24.93
C ASP A 431 -18.96 19.82 25.67
N LYS A 432 -18.36 20.77 24.94
CA LYS A 432 -17.98 22.11 25.40
C LYS A 432 -18.77 23.18 24.64
N ASP A 433 -18.80 24.39 25.20
CA ASP A 433 -19.41 25.55 24.54
C ASP A 433 -18.52 26.04 23.40
N VAL A 434 -18.79 25.51 22.20
CA VAL A 434 -18.09 25.89 20.97
C VAL A 434 -19.08 26.60 20.06
N THR A 435 -18.78 27.85 19.74
CA THR A 435 -19.60 28.67 18.83
C THR A 435 -18.93 28.80 17.48
N VAL A 436 -19.69 28.61 16.41
CA VAL A 436 -19.24 28.71 15.03
C VAL A 436 -19.90 29.93 14.38
N GLU A 437 -19.08 30.88 13.96
CA GLU A 437 -19.49 31.92 13.01
C GLU A 437 -19.32 31.36 11.60
N PHE A 438 -20.43 31.16 10.90
CA PHE A 438 -20.49 30.53 9.57
C PHE A 438 -20.69 31.61 8.50
N VAL A 439 -19.62 31.91 7.76
CA VAL A 439 -19.53 33.10 6.91
C VAL A 439 -19.42 32.69 5.44
N HIS A 440 -20.24 33.29 4.58
CA HIS A 440 -20.09 33.14 3.14
C HIS A 440 -19.08 34.15 2.60
N CYS A 441 -18.15 33.68 1.79
CA CYS A 441 -17.08 34.47 1.21
C CYS A 441 -17.08 34.35 -0.31
N ASN A 442 -16.66 35.42 -0.99
CA ASN A 442 -16.57 35.42 -2.45
C ASN A 442 -15.46 34.47 -2.92
N SER A 443 -15.82 33.46 -3.71
CA SER A 443 -14.87 32.48 -4.24
C SER A 443 -14.10 32.95 -5.48
N VAL A 444 -14.57 33.98 -6.20
CA VAL A 444 -14.05 34.37 -7.53
C VAL A 444 -12.56 34.70 -7.50
N GLU A 445 -12.10 35.44 -6.49
CA GLU A 445 -10.70 35.86 -6.39
C GLU A 445 -9.79 34.77 -5.82
N ILE A 446 -10.37 33.77 -5.16
CA ILE A 446 -9.67 32.66 -4.49
C ILE A 446 -9.58 31.42 -5.37
N VAL A 447 -10.59 31.13 -6.18
CA VAL A 447 -10.68 29.94 -7.02
C VAL A 447 -10.51 30.36 -8.48
N SER A 448 -9.26 30.51 -8.88
CA SER A 448 -8.86 30.88 -10.25
C SER A 448 -7.66 30.03 -10.65
N GLU A 449 -7.66 29.62 -11.91
CA GLU A 449 -6.62 28.79 -12.53
C GLU A 449 -5.22 29.43 -12.43
N LEU A 450 -4.18 28.61 -12.40
CA LEU A 450 -2.81 29.09 -12.50
C LEU A 450 -2.52 29.64 -13.92
N GLU A 451 -1.83 30.77 -13.99
CA GLU A 451 -1.47 31.44 -15.25
C GLU A 451 -0.29 30.77 -15.97
N VAL A 452 -0.36 29.44 -16.17
CA VAL A 452 0.70 28.62 -16.78
C VAL A 452 0.88 28.86 -18.28
N GLY A 453 -0.10 29.48 -18.94
CA GLY A 453 0.03 29.97 -20.31
C GLY A 453 0.90 31.24 -20.44
N THR A 454 1.15 31.94 -19.33
CA THR A 454 1.92 33.20 -19.29
C THR A 454 3.24 33.05 -18.55
N TYR A 455 3.28 32.23 -17.50
CA TYR A 455 4.45 32.02 -16.66
C TYR A 455 4.83 30.53 -16.58
N LYS A 456 6.08 30.26 -16.19
CA LYS A 456 6.45 28.90 -15.75
C LYS A 456 5.61 28.48 -14.54
N ALA A 457 5.36 27.18 -14.40
CA ALA A 457 4.44 26.64 -13.39
C ALA A 457 4.79 27.03 -11.95
N ASP A 458 6.08 27.04 -11.60
CA ASP A 458 6.60 27.48 -10.31
C ASP A 458 6.31 28.97 -10.05
N VAL A 459 6.53 29.83 -11.04
CA VAL A 459 6.25 31.26 -10.95
C VAL A 459 4.74 31.53 -10.84
N ALA A 460 3.93 30.85 -11.66
CA ALA A 460 2.47 30.94 -11.60
C ALA A 460 1.93 30.53 -10.22
N PHE A 461 2.49 29.43 -9.67
CA PHE A 461 2.19 28.95 -8.32
C PHE A 461 2.50 30.02 -7.26
N PHE A 462 3.73 30.55 -7.20
CA PHE A 462 4.10 31.54 -6.18
C PHE A 462 3.33 32.86 -6.31
N LYS A 463 3.05 33.31 -7.55
CA LYS A 463 2.22 34.48 -7.80
C LYS A 463 0.82 34.28 -7.21
N ARG A 464 0.21 33.12 -7.46
CA ARG A 464 -1.12 32.78 -6.93
C ARG A 464 -1.14 32.70 -5.41
N VAL A 465 -0.14 32.06 -4.80
CA VAL A 465 0.01 31.98 -3.34
C VAL A 465 0.06 33.38 -2.72
N ASN A 466 0.88 34.27 -3.27
CA ASN A 466 1.06 35.62 -2.75
C ASN A 466 -0.19 36.49 -2.92
N GLN A 467 -0.91 36.35 -4.05
CA GLN A 467 -2.18 37.02 -4.28
C GLN A 467 -3.20 36.64 -3.20
N ILE A 468 -3.41 35.35 -2.97
CA ILE A 468 -4.36 34.83 -1.98
C ILE A 468 -3.95 35.30 -0.57
N ASN A 469 -2.67 35.16 -0.21
CA ASN A 469 -2.18 35.60 1.10
C ASN A 469 -2.37 37.11 1.32
N LYS A 470 -2.21 37.93 0.26
CA LYS A 470 -2.43 39.38 0.35
C LYS A 470 -3.91 39.70 0.60
N LEU A 471 -4.81 39.18 -0.25
CA LEU A 471 -6.26 39.38 -0.13
C LEU A 471 -6.76 39.05 1.28
N LEU A 472 -6.38 37.87 1.79
CA LEU A 472 -6.85 37.37 3.07
C LEU A 472 -6.24 38.06 4.30
N ASN A 473 -5.15 38.80 4.13
CA ASN A 473 -4.54 39.60 5.22
C ASN A 473 -4.97 41.08 5.17
N GLU A 474 -5.33 41.61 4.00
CA GLU A 474 -5.90 42.97 3.87
C GLU A 474 -7.29 43.06 4.51
N GLU A 475 -8.04 41.95 4.53
CA GLU A 475 -9.37 41.84 5.14
C GLU A 475 -9.35 41.57 6.66
N ARG A 476 -8.18 41.52 7.31
CA ARG A 476 -8.11 41.18 8.75
C ARG A 476 -8.70 42.29 9.63
N SER A 477 -9.83 41.98 10.27
CA SER A 477 -10.16 42.54 11.57
C SER A 477 -9.28 41.87 12.62
N SER A 478 -8.61 42.66 13.45
CA SER A 478 -7.69 42.22 14.50
C SER A 478 -8.33 41.19 15.46
N GLY A 479 -7.94 39.92 15.39
CA GLY A 479 -8.36 38.92 16.38
C GLY A 479 -7.63 37.58 16.27
N ASP A 480 -7.24 37.02 17.41
CA ASP A 480 -6.63 35.69 17.65
C ASP A 480 -7.58 34.49 17.39
N GLN A 481 -8.65 34.67 16.61
CA GLN A 481 -9.66 33.63 16.41
C GLN A 481 -9.21 32.56 15.41
N ARG A 482 -9.55 31.30 15.70
CA ARG A 482 -9.24 30.17 14.84
C ARG A 482 -10.18 30.15 13.63
N THR A 483 -9.60 30.34 12.45
CA THR A 483 -10.34 30.38 11.17
C THR A 483 -10.10 29.11 10.37
N LEU A 484 -11.20 28.52 9.90
CA LEU A 484 -11.26 27.35 9.04
C LEU A 484 -11.91 27.75 7.71
N ALA A 485 -11.52 27.14 6.60
CA ALA A 485 -11.99 27.48 5.27
C ALA A 485 -12.50 26.25 4.52
N LEU A 486 -13.75 26.32 4.06
CA LEU A 486 -14.34 25.41 3.08
C LEU A 486 -14.26 26.08 1.70
N VAL A 487 -13.64 25.39 0.73
CA VAL A 487 -13.41 25.96 -0.60
C VAL A 487 -14.05 25.09 -1.66
N GLU A 488 -15.05 25.63 -2.36
CA GLU A 488 -15.64 24.98 -3.53
C GLU A 488 -14.66 25.06 -4.71
N ILE A 489 -14.29 23.91 -5.29
CA ILE A 489 -13.33 23.84 -6.40
C ILE A 489 -13.74 22.79 -7.44
N ALA A 490 -13.59 23.13 -8.71
CA ALA A 490 -13.87 22.20 -9.80
C ALA A 490 -12.92 20.97 -9.79
N PRO A 491 -13.37 19.81 -10.31
CA PRO A 491 -12.52 18.63 -10.47
C PRO A 491 -11.24 18.93 -11.27
N LYS A 492 -10.19 18.12 -11.07
CA LYS A 492 -8.87 18.32 -11.69
C LYS A 492 -8.97 18.38 -13.23
N GLU A 493 -9.89 17.62 -13.79
CA GLU A 493 -10.14 17.48 -15.23
C GLU A 493 -10.67 18.78 -15.88
N ASN A 494 -11.14 19.74 -15.08
CA ASN A 494 -11.67 21.02 -15.56
C ASN A 494 -10.57 22.09 -15.73
N TRP A 495 -9.35 21.83 -15.29
CA TRP A 495 -8.22 22.75 -15.39
C TRP A 495 -7.29 22.35 -16.54
N SER A 496 -6.56 23.32 -17.09
CA SER A 496 -5.49 23.03 -18.04
C SER A 496 -4.38 22.20 -17.40
N LYS A 497 -3.53 21.60 -18.24
CA LYS A 497 -2.37 20.85 -17.76
C LYS A 497 -1.50 21.75 -16.91
N ASP A 498 -1.21 21.31 -15.69
CA ASP A 498 -0.46 22.06 -14.66
C ASP A 498 -1.16 23.35 -14.16
N GLY A 499 -2.42 23.59 -14.57
CA GLY A 499 -3.21 24.76 -14.21
C GLY A 499 -4.00 24.65 -12.90
N ASP A 500 -4.10 23.46 -12.31
CA ASP A 500 -4.90 23.19 -11.09
C ASP A 500 -4.43 24.07 -9.90
N PRO A 501 -5.27 24.99 -9.39
CA PRO A 501 -4.87 25.94 -8.36
C PRO A 501 -4.95 25.39 -6.94
N LYS A 502 -5.44 24.15 -6.73
CA LYS A 502 -5.71 23.58 -5.40
C LYS A 502 -4.54 23.70 -4.43
N ARG A 503 -3.31 23.39 -4.90
CA ARG A 503 -2.09 23.50 -4.07
C ARG A 503 -1.77 24.96 -3.72
N ALA A 504 -1.91 25.88 -4.67
CA ALA A 504 -1.64 27.30 -4.46
C ALA A 504 -2.65 27.92 -3.48
N ILE A 505 -3.93 27.53 -3.58
CA ILE A 505 -4.99 27.98 -2.65
C ILE A 505 -4.67 27.54 -1.23
N ARG A 506 -4.37 26.25 -1.04
CA ARG A 506 -4.02 25.72 0.29
C ARG A 506 -2.82 26.44 0.88
N GLU A 507 -1.77 26.66 0.09
CA GLU A 507 -0.56 27.33 0.54
C GLU A 507 -0.80 28.82 0.88
N GLY A 508 -1.56 29.54 0.04
CA GLY A 508 -1.93 30.94 0.30
C GLY A 508 -2.77 31.09 1.57
N MET A 509 -3.76 30.21 1.76
CA MET A 509 -4.60 30.18 2.96
C MET A 509 -3.83 29.79 4.22
N LYS A 510 -2.89 28.83 4.11
CA LYS A 510 -1.97 28.44 5.19
C LYS A 510 -1.16 29.65 5.69
N LYS A 511 -0.58 30.44 4.77
CA LYS A 511 0.13 31.69 5.11
C LYS A 511 -0.77 32.73 5.78
N ALA A 512 -2.05 32.73 5.42
CA ALA A 512 -3.08 33.56 6.06
C ALA A 512 -3.71 32.89 7.32
N ARG A 513 -3.09 31.83 7.85
CA ARG A 513 -3.51 31.06 9.05
C ARG A 513 -4.91 30.45 8.99
N ARG A 514 -5.29 29.90 7.84
CA ARG A 514 -6.56 29.18 7.63
C ARG A 514 -6.29 27.70 7.34
N LEU A 515 -6.95 26.82 8.10
CA LEU A 515 -7.02 25.40 7.73
C LEU A 515 -8.02 25.23 6.58
N THR A 516 -7.69 24.43 5.58
CA THR A 516 -8.48 24.33 4.34
C THR A 516 -8.98 22.93 4.07
N GLN A 517 -10.26 22.83 3.71
CA GLN A 517 -10.84 21.62 3.15
C GLN A 517 -11.59 21.96 1.86
N PHE A 518 -11.33 21.19 0.80
CA PHE A 518 -11.93 21.39 -0.51
C PHE A 518 -13.21 20.56 -0.66
N ILE A 519 -14.18 21.11 -1.38
CA ILE A 519 -15.42 20.43 -1.77
C ILE A 519 -15.68 20.65 -3.26
N GLN A 520 -16.21 19.64 -3.94
CA GLN A 520 -16.62 19.76 -5.34
C GLN A 520 -18.04 20.34 -5.45
N PRO A 521 -18.39 20.97 -6.58
CA PRO A 521 -19.74 21.47 -6.82
C PRO A 521 -20.85 20.43 -6.63
N LEU A 522 -22.05 20.93 -6.34
CA LEU A 522 -23.26 20.11 -6.23
C LEU A 522 -23.54 19.37 -7.54
N THR A 523 -24.02 18.14 -7.41
CA THR A 523 -24.46 17.28 -8.55
C THR A 523 -25.93 16.92 -8.40
N ASP A 524 -26.54 16.25 -9.37
CA ASP A 524 -27.94 15.82 -9.28
C ASP A 524 -28.20 14.69 -8.24
N ASP A 525 -27.16 14.20 -7.57
CA ASP A 525 -27.25 13.21 -6.47
C ASP A 525 -27.27 13.90 -5.09
N ASP A 526 -28.47 14.21 -4.60
CA ASP A 526 -28.67 14.85 -3.29
C ASP A 526 -28.07 14.06 -2.13
N LYS A 527 -28.19 12.72 -2.14
CA LYS A 527 -27.64 11.89 -1.06
C LYS A 527 -26.11 11.93 -1.07
N GLY A 528 -25.51 11.87 -2.26
CA GLY A 528 -24.09 12.07 -2.46
C GLY A 528 -23.64 13.46 -2.00
N ASN A 529 -24.38 14.52 -2.34
CA ASN A 529 -24.13 15.89 -1.91
C ASN A 529 -24.10 16.02 -0.39
N THR A 530 -25.17 15.56 0.30
CA THR A 530 -25.26 15.62 1.77
C THR A 530 -24.08 14.91 2.43
N ALA A 531 -23.72 13.72 1.96
CA ALA A 531 -22.58 12.98 2.49
C ALA A 531 -21.25 13.73 2.29
N ARG A 532 -21.02 14.31 1.11
CA ARG A 532 -19.82 15.12 0.81
C ARG A 532 -19.72 16.36 1.70
N ILE A 533 -20.84 17.07 1.89
CA ILE A 533 -20.93 18.27 2.74
C ILE A 533 -20.58 17.92 4.20
N ILE A 534 -21.23 16.89 4.77
CA ILE A 534 -20.97 16.44 6.14
C ILE A 534 -19.50 16.03 6.32
N ASN A 535 -18.97 15.23 5.40
CA ASN A 535 -17.59 14.74 5.50
C ASN A 535 -16.58 15.88 5.41
N ALA A 536 -16.79 16.87 4.53
CA ALA A 536 -15.91 18.03 4.41
C ALA A 536 -15.81 18.82 5.72
N LEU A 537 -16.94 19.03 6.41
CA LEU A 537 -16.93 19.70 7.73
C LEU A 537 -16.24 18.83 8.79
N PHE A 538 -16.52 17.52 8.85
CA PHE A 538 -15.87 16.65 9.83
C PHE A 538 -14.36 16.54 9.59
N ASP A 539 -13.91 16.43 8.34
CA ASP A 539 -12.49 16.48 7.99
C ASP A 539 -11.84 17.76 8.51
N LEU A 540 -12.48 18.91 8.28
CA LEU A 540 -11.98 20.21 8.71
C LEU A 540 -11.96 20.36 10.24
N LEU A 541 -12.99 19.91 10.95
CA LEU A 541 -13.04 19.90 12.41
C LEU A 541 -12.01 18.93 13.01
N ASN A 542 -11.84 17.76 12.43
CA ASN A 542 -10.83 16.80 12.87
C ASN A 542 -9.41 17.35 12.66
N ASP A 543 -9.19 18.06 11.56
CA ASP A 543 -7.93 18.75 11.27
C ASP A 543 -7.68 19.92 12.25
N ALA A 544 -8.75 20.50 12.82
CA ALA A 544 -8.67 21.48 13.91
C ALA A 544 -8.49 20.86 15.31
N GLY A 545 -8.59 19.53 15.45
CA GLY A 545 -8.40 18.80 16.71
C GLY A 545 -9.67 18.38 17.44
N PHE A 546 -10.83 18.45 16.79
CA PHE A 546 -12.08 17.91 17.35
C PHE A 546 -12.13 16.38 17.19
N LEU A 547 -12.74 15.72 18.17
CA LEU A 547 -12.78 14.26 18.29
C LEU A 547 -14.22 13.75 18.33
N SER A 548 -14.41 12.47 18.00
CA SER A 548 -15.69 11.81 18.22
C SER A 548 -15.90 11.52 19.71
N ASN A 549 -17.16 11.40 20.13
CA ASN A 549 -17.51 11.04 21.51
C ASN A 549 -16.87 9.73 21.99
N ASN A 550 -16.39 8.88 21.09
CA ASN A 550 -15.63 7.68 21.43
C ASN A 550 -14.36 7.95 22.24
N VAL A 551 -13.76 9.15 22.18
CA VAL A 551 -12.60 9.48 23.03
C VAL A 551 -12.92 9.35 24.52
N THR A 552 -14.18 9.56 24.93
CA THR A 552 -14.62 9.46 26.34
C THR A 552 -14.60 8.02 26.88
N LYS A 553 -14.45 7.03 26.00
CA LYS A 553 -14.43 5.60 26.34
C LYS A 553 -13.03 5.02 26.42
N LEU A 554 -12.00 5.82 26.08
CA LEU A 554 -10.62 5.37 26.15
C LEU A 554 -10.20 5.21 27.61
N ASP A 555 -9.67 4.05 27.93
CA ASP A 555 -8.98 3.82 29.19
C ASP A 555 -7.49 4.17 29.02
N SER A 556 -7.15 5.47 29.03
CA SER A 556 -5.76 5.91 28.99
C SER A 556 -5.27 6.40 30.35
N TYR A 557 -4.11 5.90 30.77
CA TYR A 557 -3.48 6.21 32.07
C TYR A 557 -2.41 7.32 31.98
N GLY A 558 -2.24 7.93 30.80
CA GLY A 558 -1.28 8.99 30.55
C GLY A 558 -1.18 9.38 29.07
N PRO A 559 -0.20 10.23 28.70
CA PRO A 559 0.01 10.65 27.32
C PRO A 559 0.40 9.48 26.40
N ILE A 560 -0.01 9.59 25.14
CA ILE A 560 0.33 8.66 24.07
C ILE A 560 1.14 9.40 23.01
N LEU A 561 2.37 8.95 22.76
CA LEU A 561 3.24 9.46 21.70
C LEU A 561 3.20 8.54 20.49
N SER A 562 3.03 9.10 19.30
CA SER A 562 3.11 8.35 18.05
C SER A 562 4.15 8.94 17.13
N PHE A 563 5.03 8.10 16.60
CA PHE A 563 6.16 8.52 15.77
C PHE A 563 5.88 8.23 14.30
N ASN A 564 6.12 9.21 13.44
CA ASN A 564 5.91 9.08 12.00
C ASN A 564 6.94 9.88 11.20
N ILE A 565 7.10 9.52 9.92
CA ILE A 565 7.95 10.23 8.96
C ILE A 565 7.12 10.48 7.70
N LEU A 566 6.97 11.76 7.35
CA LEU A 566 6.22 12.18 6.17
C LEU A 566 7.19 12.37 5.00
N LYS A 567 6.88 11.81 3.83
CA LYS A 567 7.65 12.03 2.61
C LYS A 567 7.13 13.27 1.87
N ALA A 568 8.05 14.13 1.44
CA ALA A 568 7.80 15.26 0.56
C ALA A 568 8.91 15.28 -0.49
N ASP A 569 8.58 14.99 -1.75
CA ASP A 569 9.54 14.74 -2.81
C ASP A 569 10.59 13.67 -2.38
N ASN A 570 11.89 13.98 -2.51
CA ASN A 570 12.99 13.12 -2.09
C ASN A 570 13.43 13.35 -0.63
N LYS A 571 12.65 14.10 0.14
CA LYS A 571 12.95 14.50 1.53
C LYS A 571 11.91 13.95 2.51
N HIS A 572 12.30 13.90 3.78
CA HIS A 572 11.54 13.25 4.84
C HIS A 572 11.42 14.16 6.06
N LEU A 573 10.21 14.31 6.59
CA LEU A 573 9.90 15.10 7.79
C LEU A 573 9.55 14.19 8.97
N PRO A 574 10.41 14.08 9.99
CA PRO A 574 10.02 13.45 11.24
C PRO A 574 8.98 14.27 12.01
N VAL A 575 7.93 13.59 12.46
CA VAL A 575 6.81 14.18 13.22
C VAL A 575 6.42 13.25 14.36
N ILE A 576 6.14 13.85 15.52
CA ILE A 576 5.61 13.14 16.69
C ILE A 576 4.26 13.73 17.03
N SER A 577 3.23 12.90 17.14
CA SER A 577 1.97 13.32 17.74
C SER A 577 1.93 12.93 19.22
N LYS A 578 1.31 13.80 20.03
CA LYS A 578 1.02 13.58 21.43
C LYS A 578 -0.46 13.73 21.66
N MET A 579 -1.09 12.68 22.17
CA MET A 579 -2.47 12.72 22.65
C MET A 579 -2.47 12.61 24.17
N ASN A 580 -3.01 13.63 24.85
CA ASN A 580 -3.22 13.62 26.29
C ASN A 580 -4.68 13.94 26.57
N GLY A 581 -5.48 12.90 26.81
CA GLY A 581 -6.94 13.00 26.79
C GLY A 581 -7.44 13.54 25.46
N THR A 582 -8.12 14.68 25.47
CA THR A 582 -8.65 15.36 24.29
C THR A 582 -7.67 16.34 23.64
N LYS A 583 -6.51 16.60 24.28
CA LYS A 583 -5.50 17.53 23.76
C LYS A 583 -4.57 16.82 22.78
N ILE A 584 -4.50 17.32 21.55
CA ILE A 584 -3.62 16.78 20.50
C ILE A 584 -2.58 17.82 20.13
N MET A 585 -1.31 17.43 20.25
CA MET A 585 -0.16 18.27 19.94
C MET A 585 0.77 17.56 18.96
N LEU A 586 1.52 18.35 18.19
CA LEU A 586 2.52 17.89 17.24
C LEU A 586 3.89 18.48 17.59
N ARG A 587 4.92 17.65 17.51
CA ARG A 587 6.32 18.07 17.48
C ARG A 587 6.86 17.80 16.08
N ILE A 588 7.34 18.85 15.43
CA ILE A 588 7.84 18.78 14.05
C ILE A 588 9.35 18.99 14.10
N PHE A 589 10.11 18.17 13.37
CA PHE A 589 11.56 18.32 13.33
C PHE A 589 11.98 19.70 12.81
N GLY A 590 12.87 20.36 13.54
CA GLY A 590 13.26 21.76 13.29
C GLY A 590 12.56 22.80 14.16
N ILE A 591 11.43 22.45 14.77
CA ILE A 591 10.64 23.33 15.65
C ILE A 591 10.74 22.81 17.09
N GLU A 592 11.12 23.68 18.02
CA GLU A 592 11.37 23.26 19.40
C GLU A 592 10.09 22.98 20.21
N SER A 593 9.04 23.78 19.96
CA SER A 593 7.79 23.75 20.72
C SER A 593 6.84 22.63 20.27
N TRP A 594 5.99 22.19 21.21
CA TRP A 594 4.81 21.41 20.88
C TRP A 594 3.71 22.34 20.35
N LEU A 595 3.23 22.07 19.15
CA LEU A 595 2.19 22.87 18.49
C LEU A 595 0.82 22.19 18.60
N PRO A 596 -0.28 22.91 18.89
CA PRO A 596 -1.62 22.34 18.76
C PRO A 596 -1.87 21.84 17.33
N LEU A 597 -2.63 20.75 17.17
CA LEU A 597 -2.88 20.14 15.86
C LEU A 597 -3.32 21.16 14.80
N GLY A 598 -4.31 22.00 15.13
CA GLY A 598 -4.85 22.98 14.20
C GLY A 598 -3.93 24.16 13.87
N GLU A 599 -2.79 24.28 14.54
CA GLU A 599 -1.79 25.33 14.26
C GLU A 599 -0.55 24.80 13.55
N ALA A 600 -0.26 23.50 13.71
CA ALA A 600 0.94 22.87 13.18
C ALA A 600 1.19 23.10 11.68
N PRO A 601 0.18 23.11 10.77
CA PRO A 601 0.42 23.43 9.37
C PRO A 601 1.05 24.80 9.12
N PHE A 602 0.79 25.79 9.97
CA PHE A 602 1.26 27.16 9.77
C PHE A 602 2.76 27.34 10.01
N TYR A 603 3.39 26.39 10.69
CA TYR A 603 4.82 26.42 11.02
C TYR A 603 5.67 25.56 10.06
N LEU A 604 5.07 24.92 9.06
CA LEU A 604 5.80 24.00 8.16
C LEU A 604 6.96 24.64 7.39
N GLU A 605 6.98 25.96 7.21
CA GLU A 605 8.11 26.67 6.58
C GLU A 605 9.38 26.67 7.45
N GLU A 606 9.23 26.54 8.77
CA GLU A 606 10.35 26.47 9.73
C GLU A 606 10.86 25.03 9.93
N ALA A 607 10.13 24.04 9.38
CA ALA A 607 10.46 22.64 9.53
C ALA A 607 11.77 22.28 8.81
N LYS A 608 12.57 21.41 9.44
CA LYS A 608 13.77 20.84 8.84
C LYS A 608 13.44 19.51 8.21
N MET A 609 14.05 19.23 7.07
CA MET A 609 13.88 17.98 6.32
C MET A 609 15.15 17.14 6.39
N LEU A 610 14.97 15.82 6.40
CA LEU A 610 16.04 14.83 6.37
C LEU A 610 16.09 14.11 5.02
N ASP A 611 17.28 13.65 4.64
CA ASP A 611 17.45 12.68 3.56
C ASP A 611 17.04 11.28 4.01
N ASN A 612 16.71 10.39 3.07
CA ASN A 612 16.52 8.97 3.40
C ASN A 612 17.79 8.42 4.07
N PRO A 613 17.72 7.62 5.15
CA PRO A 613 18.90 7.16 5.84
C PRO A 613 19.78 6.32 4.91
N GLY A 614 21.07 6.64 4.91
CA GLY A 614 22.06 5.95 4.11
C GLY A 614 23.40 5.89 4.82
N LYS A 615 24.33 5.12 4.27
CA LYS A 615 25.68 4.96 4.84
C LYS A 615 26.46 6.28 4.98
N TRP A 616 26.08 7.29 4.20
CA TRP A 616 26.79 8.56 4.06
C TRP A 616 26.10 9.75 4.74
N ASN A 617 25.00 9.53 5.47
CA ASN A 617 24.29 10.59 6.19
C ASN A 617 23.95 10.18 7.63
N GLN A 618 23.55 11.17 8.43
CA GLN A 618 23.21 10.99 9.85
C GLN A 618 21.70 11.01 10.10
N SER A 619 20.86 10.93 9.06
CA SER A 619 19.40 11.06 9.19
C SER A 619 18.81 10.08 10.22
N LYS A 620 19.31 8.84 10.25
CA LYS A 620 18.92 7.83 11.25
C LYS A 620 19.21 8.29 12.68
N GLN A 621 20.42 8.77 12.95
CA GLN A 621 20.83 9.19 14.28
C GLN A 621 20.08 10.45 14.72
N VAL A 622 19.93 11.41 13.81
CA VAL A 622 19.17 12.65 14.06
C VAL A 622 17.72 12.35 14.40
N PHE A 623 17.10 11.40 13.69
CA PHE A 623 15.75 10.92 14.01
C PHE A 623 15.69 10.25 15.39
N LEU A 624 16.62 9.35 15.70
CA LEU A 624 16.69 8.69 17.01
C LEU A 624 16.83 9.70 18.15
N ASP A 625 17.72 10.69 18.02
CA ASP A 625 17.91 11.74 19.03
C ASP A 625 16.65 12.60 19.19
N PHE A 626 15.96 12.89 18.08
CA PHE A 626 14.67 13.58 18.11
C PHE A 626 13.61 12.79 18.87
N MET A 627 13.55 11.46 18.67
CA MET A 627 12.65 10.58 19.42
C MET A 627 12.98 10.55 20.91
N VAL A 628 14.24 10.27 21.26
CA VAL A 628 14.70 10.14 22.65
C VAL A 628 14.43 11.43 23.41
N ARG A 629 14.78 12.59 22.85
CA ARG A 629 14.50 13.90 23.49
C ARG A 629 13.01 14.14 23.73
N ALA A 630 12.14 13.67 22.85
CA ALA A 630 10.70 13.82 23.05
C ALA A 630 10.17 12.92 24.17
N ILE A 631 10.61 11.66 24.21
CA ILE A 631 10.21 10.71 25.26
C ILE A 631 10.72 11.19 26.62
N GLU A 632 12.00 11.56 26.71
CA GLU A 632 12.61 12.04 27.96
C GLU A 632 11.98 13.34 28.46
N SER A 633 11.58 14.24 27.56
CA SER A 633 10.88 15.49 27.91
C SER A 633 9.49 15.25 28.49
N GLU A 634 8.79 14.20 28.07
CA GLU A 634 7.48 13.84 28.67
C GLU A 634 7.68 13.07 29.98
N LEU A 635 8.67 12.17 30.06
CA LEU A 635 9.00 11.44 31.30
C LEU A 635 9.56 12.34 32.41
N GLY A 636 10.13 13.49 32.05
CA GLY A 636 10.55 14.53 32.99
C GLY A 636 9.39 15.32 33.61
N GLN A 637 8.18 15.18 33.07
CA GLN A 637 6.95 15.66 33.70
C GLN A 637 6.46 14.62 34.71
N ASP A 638 5.57 15.02 35.62
CA ASP A 638 4.95 14.12 36.61
C ASP A 638 3.87 13.23 35.94
N VAL A 639 4.31 12.34 35.06
CA VAL A 639 3.47 11.37 34.36
C VAL A 639 3.53 10.01 35.05
N LYS A 640 2.37 9.40 35.27
CA LYS A 640 2.27 8.04 35.82
C LYS A 640 2.68 6.98 34.81
N GLN A 641 2.29 7.17 33.56
CA GLN A 641 2.58 6.28 32.45
C GLN A 641 2.75 7.09 31.17
N LEU A 642 3.65 6.65 30.30
CA LEU A 642 3.82 7.15 28.94
C LEU A 642 3.73 6.00 27.96
N THR A 643 2.75 6.04 27.06
CA THR A 643 2.62 5.04 26.00
C THR A 643 3.29 5.54 24.73
N VAL A 644 4.19 4.73 24.15
CA VAL A 644 4.86 5.00 22.88
C VAL A 644 4.38 4.02 21.82
N MET A 645 3.69 4.56 20.81
CA MET A 645 3.23 3.83 19.65
C MET A 645 4.20 4.03 18.48
N ILE A 646 4.73 2.92 17.96
CA ILE A 646 5.70 2.93 16.86
C ILE A 646 5.07 2.30 15.62
N ASN A 647 5.04 3.05 14.52
CA ASN A 647 4.63 2.52 13.22
C ASN A 647 5.71 1.56 12.69
N ALA A 648 5.33 0.33 12.36
CA ALA A 648 6.25 -0.68 11.87
C ALA A 648 6.94 -0.30 10.57
N THR A 649 6.42 0.65 9.78
CA THR A 649 7.09 1.15 8.57
C THR A 649 8.45 1.78 8.86
N LEU A 650 8.68 2.28 10.08
CA LEU A 650 9.96 2.85 10.52
C LEU A 650 11.08 1.79 10.61
N ARG A 651 10.77 0.49 10.59
CA ARG A 651 11.77 -0.60 10.68
C ARG A 651 12.79 -0.59 9.54
N LYS A 652 12.37 -0.06 8.38
CA LYS A 652 13.21 0.10 7.20
C LYS A 652 13.99 1.40 7.33
N ASP A 653 15.31 1.28 7.39
CA ASP A 653 16.32 2.35 7.41
C ASP A 653 16.31 3.32 8.63
N TRP A 654 15.15 3.64 9.21
CA TRP A 654 15.01 4.64 10.28
C TRP A 654 15.17 4.09 11.71
N LEU A 655 14.53 2.96 12.02
CA LEU A 655 14.55 2.35 13.35
C LEU A 655 14.69 0.82 13.25
N PRO A 656 15.89 0.30 12.92
CA PRO A 656 16.11 -1.14 12.75
C PRO A 656 15.74 -2.00 13.96
N VAL A 657 15.83 -1.46 15.18
CA VAL A 657 15.53 -2.18 16.44
C VAL A 657 14.08 -2.68 16.56
N ILE A 658 13.17 -2.27 15.66
CA ILE A 658 11.78 -2.77 15.60
C ILE A 658 11.51 -3.72 14.41
N ARG A 659 12.56 -4.14 13.68
CA ARG A 659 12.46 -5.15 12.62
C ARG A 659 11.96 -6.47 13.18
N ASN A 660 11.31 -7.28 12.34
CA ASN A 660 10.76 -8.56 12.79
C ASN A 660 11.84 -9.49 13.34
N THR A 661 13.04 -9.44 12.76
CA THR A 661 14.21 -10.24 13.17
C THR A 661 14.87 -9.77 14.47
N ASP A 662 14.70 -8.49 14.82
CA ASP A 662 15.46 -7.84 15.90
C ASP A 662 14.60 -7.61 17.16
N LEU A 663 13.27 -7.75 17.01
CA LEU A 663 12.30 -7.46 18.06
C LEU A 663 12.24 -8.60 19.09
N GLN A 664 12.14 -8.22 20.36
CA GLN A 664 11.91 -9.13 21.50
C GLN A 664 10.68 -8.63 22.25
N TYR A 665 9.69 -9.50 22.47
CA TYR A 665 8.37 -9.12 22.97
C TYR A 665 8.36 -8.74 24.46
N ASP A 666 9.33 -9.26 25.21
CA ASP A 666 9.54 -9.06 26.65
C ASP A 666 10.47 -7.88 26.95
N LYS A 667 11.00 -7.20 25.92
CA LYS A 667 11.92 -6.08 26.10
C LYS A 667 11.45 -4.82 25.40
N VAL A 668 11.73 -3.71 26.06
CA VAL A 668 11.60 -2.38 25.47
C VAL A 668 12.67 -2.23 24.37
N PRO A 669 12.34 -1.69 23.18
CA PRO A 669 13.34 -1.38 22.16
C PRO A 669 14.44 -0.48 22.73
N TYR A 670 15.70 -0.87 22.55
CA TYR A 670 16.82 -0.07 23.04
C TYR A 670 16.98 1.23 22.25
N LEU A 671 16.56 2.34 22.85
CA LEU A 671 16.74 3.70 22.31
C LEU A 671 17.85 4.46 23.06
N SER A 672 17.89 4.34 24.38
CA SER A 672 18.95 4.84 25.27
C SER A 672 18.95 4.06 26.59
N GLU A 673 20.07 4.11 27.33
CA GLU A 673 20.23 3.45 28.64
C GLU A 673 19.21 3.93 29.68
N ARG A 674 18.85 5.22 29.65
CA ARG A 674 17.83 5.76 30.55
C ARG A 674 16.45 5.20 30.24
N LEU A 675 16.06 5.16 28.96
CA LEU A 675 14.70 4.82 28.55
C LEU A 675 14.39 3.34 28.70
N VAL A 676 15.37 2.46 28.49
CA VAL A 676 15.15 1.00 28.62
C VAL A 676 14.83 0.58 30.06
N ASN A 677 15.19 1.40 31.06
CA ASN A 677 15.02 1.12 32.48
C ASN A 677 13.87 1.91 33.14
N ASP A 678 13.09 2.72 32.40
CA ASP A 678 11.99 3.50 32.97
C ASP A 678 10.68 2.71 32.97
N ALA A 679 10.26 2.22 34.14
CA ALA A 679 9.05 1.40 34.30
C ALA A 679 7.74 2.09 33.90
N ARG A 680 7.72 3.43 33.78
CA ARG A 680 6.54 4.19 33.35
C ARG A 680 6.31 4.11 31.85
N LEU A 681 7.30 3.65 31.09
CA LEU A 681 7.30 3.64 29.64
C LEU A 681 6.72 2.34 29.10
N LYS A 682 5.66 2.44 28.30
CA LYS A 682 4.99 1.29 27.68
C LYS A 682 5.10 1.40 26.16
N PHE A 683 5.71 0.43 25.50
CA PHE A 683 5.87 0.43 24.04
C PHE A 683 4.87 -0.50 23.37
N ILE A 684 4.39 -0.08 22.20
CA ILE A 684 3.57 -0.91 21.32
C ILE A 684 3.93 -0.65 19.87
N ARG A 685 4.29 -1.71 19.16
CA ARG A 685 4.48 -1.67 17.70
C ARG A 685 3.14 -1.89 17.03
N VAL A 686 2.84 -1.07 16.02
CA VAL A 686 1.64 -1.20 15.18
C VAL A 686 2.07 -1.48 13.76
N ASN A 687 1.61 -2.61 13.22
CA ASN A 687 1.94 -3.03 11.86
C ASN A 687 0.67 -3.15 11.01
N MET A 688 0.71 -2.48 9.86
CA MET A 688 -0.39 -2.41 8.89
C MET A 688 0.14 -2.67 7.46
N THR A 689 1.37 -3.17 7.35
CA THR A 689 1.99 -3.47 6.05
C THR A 689 1.50 -4.82 5.52
N ASP A 690 1.94 -5.15 4.30
CA ASP A 690 1.79 -6.47 3.66
C ASP A 690 2.33 -7.65 4.50
N ASP A 691 3.28 -7.40 5.42
CA ASP A 691 3.72 -8.40 6.39
C ASP A 691 2.61 -8.94 7.32
N VAL A 692 1.46 -8.26 7.45
CA VAL A 692 0.33 -8.76 8.24
C VAL A 692 -0.47 -9.76 7.40
N PRO A 693 -0.57 -11.05 7.79
CA PRO A 693 -1.25 -12.05 6.99
C PRO A 693 -2.72 -11.72 6.73
N GLN A 694 -3.23 -12.16 5.57
CA GLN A 694 -4.67 -12.31 5.37
C GLN A 694 -5.24 -13.32 6.37
N TYR A 695 -6.56 -13.30 6.56
CA TYR A 695 -7.19 -14.11 7.59
C TYR A 695 -8.62 -14.52 7.23
N ARG A 696 -9.14 -15.47 7.99
CA ARG A 696 -10.58 -15.74 8.12
C ARG A 696 -10.99 -15.77 9.59
N ILE A 697 -12.25 -15.42 9.86
CA ILE A 697 -12.85 -15.55 11.19
C ILE A 697 -13.84 -16.71 11.14
N ILE A 698 -13.58 -17.70 11.96
CA ILE A 698 -14.32 -18.95 12.10
C ILE A 698 -15.36 -18.79 13.22
N GLU A 699 -16.61 -19.15 12.91
CA GLU A 699 -17.74 -19.05 13.84
C GLU A 699 -17.93 -20.30 14.71
N ASP A 700 -17.65 -21.48 14.14
CA ASP A 700 -17.94 -22.78 14.73
C ASP A 700 -16.71 -23.69 14.82
N ASP A 701 -16.87 -24.79 15.56
CA ASP A 701 -15.79 -25.78 15.73
C ASP A 701 -15.58 -26.66 14.50
N ALA A 702 -16.58 -26.74 13.62
CA ALA A 702 -16.51 -27.47 12.35
C ALA A 702 -15.71 -26.72 11.26
N GLU A 703 -15.45 -25.43 11.45
CA GLU A 703 -14.68 -24.59 10.52
C GLU A 703 -15.33 -24.42 9.14
N GLU A 704 -16.65 -24.57 9.08
CA GLU A 704 -17.44 -24.46 7.84
C GLU A 704 -18.02 -23.05 7.65
N LYS A 705 -18.12 -22.27 8.74
CA LYS A 705 -18.74 -20.94 8.72
C LYS A 705 -17.75 -19.83 8.98
N PHE A 706 -17.69 -18.91 8.00
CA PHE A 706 -16.80 -17.76 8.02
C PHE A 706 -17.59 -16.45 8.04
N ASN A 707 -17.03 -15.44 8.72
CA ASN A 707 -17.66 -14.13 8.81
C ASN A 707 -16.70 -12.94 8.69
N LYS A 708 -17.31 -11.75 8.71
CA LYS A 708 -16.63 -10.44 8.68
C LYS A 708 -16.73 -9.73 10.04
N ALA A 709 -16.75 -10.49 11.14
CA ALA A 709 -16.85 -9.94 12.48
C ALA A 709 -15.67 -9.01 12.77
N SER A 710 -15.90 -8.05 13.65
CA SER A 710 -14.84 -7.21 14.22
C SER A 710 -14.43 -7.76 15.57
N GLY A 711 -13.15 -7.70 15.91
CA GLY A 711 -12.62 -8.25 17.16
C GLY A 711 -11.13 -7.97 17.29
N ILE A 712 -10.58 -8.25 18.47
CA ILE A 712 -9.14 -8.31 18.69
C ILE A 712 -8.81 -9.76 19.01
N PHE A 713 -7.87 -10.34 18.27
CA PHE A 713 -7.52 -11.75 18.39
C PHE A 713 -6.08 -11.85 18.90
N LYS A 714 -5.86 -12.63 19.97
CA LYS A 714 -4.56 -12.76 20.63
C LYS A 714 -3.99 -14.14 20.42
N ASP A 715 -2.77 -14.20 19.90
CA ASP A 715 -2.09 -15.46 19.69
C ASP A 715 -1.29 -15.92 20.92
N PRO A 716 -0.79 -17.17 20.95
CA PRO A 716 0.01 -17.68 22.07
C PRO A 716 1.31 -16.93 22.36
N LEU A 717 1.88 -16.22 21.39
CA LEU A 717 3.09 -15.41 21.56
C LEU A 717 2.80 -13.99 22.09
N GLY A 718 1.53 -13.63 22.30
CA GLY A 718 1.13 -12.29 22.72
C GLY A 718 1.18 -11.25 21.60
N ILE A 719 0.97 -11.68 20.36
CA ILE A 719 0.74 -10.82 19.19
C ILE A 719 -0.77 -10.72 18.98
N TYR A 720 -1.23 -9.49 18.75
CA TYR A 720 -2.66 -9.19 18.62
C TYR A 720 -3.00 -8.78 17.20
N TYR A 721 -4.18 -9.14 16.74
CA TYR A 721 -4.72 -8.77 15.43
C TYR A 721 -6.08 -8.08 15.60
N GLY A 722 -6.13 -6.78 15.34
CA GLY A 722 -7.35 -5.96 15.41
C GLY A 722 -8.09 -5.89 14.09
N VAL A 723 -9.32 -6.39 14.05
CA VAL A 723 -10.23 -6.29 12.91
C VAL A 723 -11.32 -5.28 13.20
N GLY A 724 -11.35 -4.23 12.39
CA GLY A 724 -12.33 -3.16 12.49
C GLY A 724 -13.75 -3.55 12.07
N GLY A 725 -14.72 -2.70 12.36
CA GLY A 725 -16.11 -2.85 11.87
C GLY A 725 -16.22 -2.57 10.36
N ARG A 726 -17.03 -3.36 9.67
CA ARG A 726 -17.26 -3.27 8.22
C ARG A 726 -17.86 -1.94 7.77
N PRO A 727 -17.28 -1.15 6.85
CA PRO A 727 -17.80 0.12 6.30
C PRO A 727 -19.28 0.08 5.87
N ARG A 728 -20.06 1.14 6.14
CA ARG A 728 -21.46 1.24 5.63
C ARG A 728 -21.52 1.20 4.11
N ALA A 729 -20.50 1.74 3.43
CA ALA A 729 -20.36 1.68 1.97
C ALA A 729 -20.38 0.24 1.42
N TRP A 730 -20.10 -0.76 2.25
CA TRP A 730 -20.15 -2.16 1.84
C TRP A 730 -21.54 -2.78 2.04
N SER A 731 -22.54 -2.07 2.58
CA SER A 731 -23.88 -2.61 2.85
C SER A 731 -24.45 -3.30 1.60
N GLY A 732 -24.70 -4.61 1.69
CA GLY A 732 -25.19 -5.42 0.57
C GLY A 732 -24.31 -6.60 0.16
N VAL A 733 -23.06 -6.69 0.62
CA VAL A 733 -22.22 -7.91 0.46
C VAL A 733 -22.55 -8.93 1.56
N ARG A 734 -23.03 -10.11 1.22
CA ARG A 734 -23.30 -11.20 2.16
C ARG A 734 -22.03 -12.01 2.40
N ASN A 735 -21.99 -12.79 3.48
CA ASN A 735 -20.86 -13.68 3.74
C ASN A 735 -20.80 -14.80 2.70
N GLU A 736 -21.95 -15.24 2.19
CA GLU A 736 -22.02 -16.27 1.15
C GLU A 736 -21.60 -15.79 -0.24
N ASP A 737 -21.54 -14.48 -0.51
CA ASP A 737 -21.30 -13.99 -1.87
C ASP A 737 -19.89 -14.36 -2.35
N ILE A 738 -19.83 -14.94 -3.56
CA ILE A 738 -18.58 -15.36 -4.21
C ILE A 738 -18.38 -14.66 -5.55
N LYS A 739 -17.13 -14.35 -5.88
CA LYS A 739 -16.73 -13.69 -7.12
C LYS A 739 -17.12 -14.52 -8.34
N PHE A 740 -16.98 -15.83 -8.22
CA PHE A 740 -17.36 -16.79 -9.26
C PHE A 740 -18.76 -16.57 -9.85
N LEU A 741 -19.75 -16.37 -8.97
CA LEU A 741 -21.15 -16.13 -9.35
C LEU A 741 -21.48 -14.64 -9.51
N SER A 742 -20.79 -13.77 -8.77
CA SER A 742 -21.05 -12.33 -8.71
C SER A 742 -19.83 -11.49 -9.13
N PRO A 743 -19.31 -11.62 -10.37
CA PRO A 743 -18.12 -10.91 -10.83
C PRO A 743 -18.26 -9.38 -10.73
N SER A 744 -19.46 -8.86 -10.96
CA SER A 744 -19.79 -7.42 -10.89
C SER A 744 -19.93 -6.85 -9.49
N LYS A 745 -19.83 -7.69 -8.45
CA LYS A 745 -19.95 -7.26 -7.06
C LYS A 745 -18.57 -7.04 -6.46
N GLN A 746 -18.37 -5.93 -5.76
CA GLN A 746 -17.16 -5.69 -4.99
C GLN A 746 -17.21 -6.52 -3.70
N LEU A 747 -16.23 -7.39 -3.46
CA LEU A 747 -16.25 -8.35 -2.36
C LEU A 747 -15.08 -8.09 -1.41
N LEU A 748 -15.13 -6.98 -0.69
CA LEU A 748 -14.05 -6.58 0.21
C LEU A 748 -14.18 -7.22 1.60
N GLN A 749 -13.04 -7.38 2.27
CA GLN A 749 -12.90 -7.83 3.65
C GLN A 749 -12.10 -6.78 4.43
N GLN A 750 -12.39 -6.60 5.72
CA GLN A 750 -11.59 -5.71 6.56
C GLN A 750 -10.13 -6.19 6.59
N LYS A 751 -9.17 -5.26 6.66
CA LYS A 751 -7.76 -5.60 6.94
C LYS A 751 -7.56 -5.79 8.44
N ALA A 752 -6.73 -6.77 8.80
CA ALA A 752 -6.23 -6.90 10.16
C ALA A 752 -5.10 -5.88 10.39
N VAL A 753 -4.98 -5.43 11.63
CA VAL A 753 -3.86 -4.61 12.10
C VAL A 753 -3.16 -5.38 13.20
N GLU A 754 -1.85 -5.57 13.07
CA GLU A 754 -1.06 -6.28 14.08
C GLU A 754 -0.58 -5.31 15.17
N TYR A 755 -0.72 -5.71 16.42
CA TYR A 755 -0.19 -5.02 17.60
C TYR A 755 0.74 -5.93 18.37
N ILE A 756 1.92 -5.41 18.73
CA ILE A 756 2.87 -6.09 19.61
C ILE A 756 3.21 -5.15 20.76
N PRO A 757 2.57 -5.30 21.94
CA PRO A 757 3.06 -4.74 23.19
C PRO A 757 4.49 -5.21 23.46
N LEU A 758 5.37 -4.30 23.89
CA LEU A 758 6.79 -4.57 24.11
C LEU A 758 7.20 -4.19 25.54
N GLY A 759 8.06 -5.01 26.13
CA GLY A 759 8.57 -4.84 27.49
C GLY A 759 8.04 -5.89 28.46
N GLU A 760 8.52 -5.82 29.70
CA GLU A 760 8.10 -6.68 30.81
C GLU A 760 6.69 -6.27 31.25
N LEU A 761 5.68 -6.81 30.56
CA LEU A 761 4.26 -6.52 30.77
C LEU A 761 3.54 -7.81 31.17
N ASP A 762 2.65 -7.73 32.15
CA ASP A 762 1.75 -8.83 32.44
C ASP A 762 0.67 -9.01 31.36
N GLU A 763 -0.07 -10.11 31.44
CA GLU A 763 -1.07 -10.45 30.43
C GLU A 763 -2.18 -9.40 30.29
N MET A 764 -2.61 -8.82 31.42
CA MET A 764 -3.68 -7.81 31.47
C MET A 764 -3.17 -6.49 30.88
N GLU A 765 -1.96 -6.06 31.24
CA GLU A 765 -1.33 -4.86 30.68
C GLU A 765 -1.17 -4.95 29.16
N ARG A 766 -0.82 -6.14 28.63
CA ARG A 766 -0.70 -6.38 27.19
C ARG A 766 -2.05 -6.29 26.49
N ASP A 767 -3.08 -6.93 27.04
CA ASP A 767 -4.45 -6.90 26.52
C ASP A 767 -5.01 -5.47 26.54
N ASP A 768 -4.80 -4.72 27.62
CA ASP A 768 -5.24 -3.33 27.76
C ASP A 768 -4.54 -2.41 26.76
N LEU A 769 -3.24 -2.59 26.54
CA LEU A 769 -2.47 -1.79 25.59
C LEU A 769 -2.91 -2.05 24.14
N ALA A 770 -3.15 -3.32 23.78
CA ALA A 770 -3.68 -3.69 22.47
C ALA A 770 -5.11 -3.15 22.26
N ASN A 771 -5.96 -3.24 23.29
CA ASN A 771 -7.30 -2.67 23.29
C ASN A 771 -7.27 -1.15 23.10
N LEU A 772 -6.43 -0.43 23.84
CA LEU A 772 -6.28 1.02 23.73
C LEU A 772 -5.91 1.42 22.30
N VAL A 773 -4.91 0.77 21.70
CA VAL A 773 -4.45 1.08 20.34
C VAL A 773 -5.51 0.75 19.28
N ASP A 774 -6.25 -0.35 19.41
CA ASP A 774 -7.36 -0.67 18.52
C ASP A 774 -8.48 0.37 18.62
N GLN A 775 -8.82 0.80 19.85
CA GLN A 775 -9.84 1.81 20.11
C GLN A 775 -9.49 3.18 19.51
N LEU A 776 -8.21 3.55 19.52
CA LEU A 776 -7.72 4.77 18.87
C LEU A 776 -8.02 4.82 17.36
N ARG A 777 -8.40 3.71 16.71
CA ARG A 777 -8.83 3.71 15.30
C ARG A 777 -10.23 4.30 15.08
N ARG A 778 -10.93 4.71 16.14
CA ARG A 778 -12.33 5.19 16.09
C ARG A 778 -12.58 6.53 16.76
N VAL A 779 -11.53 7.22 17.19
CA VAL A 779 -11.65 8.49 17.91
C VAL A 779 -11.70 9.71 16.97
N GLY A 780 -11.34 9.53 15.69
CA GLY A 780 -11.49 10.57 14.68
C GLY A 780 -12.96 10.79 14.30
N LEU A 781 -13.30 12.01 13.85
CA LEU A 781 -14.66 12.38 13.46
C LEU A 781 -15.10 11.87 12.08
N ASN A 782 -14.14 11.72 11.17
CA ASN A 782 -14.42 11.65 9.71
C ASN A 782 -14.96 10.29 9.27
N TYR A 783 -14.89 9.27 10.13
CA TYR A 783 -15.27 7.90 9.77
C TYR A 783 -16.23 7.35 10.80
N ASP A 784 -17.28 6.69 10.32
CA ASP A 784 -18.22 5.99 11.16
C ASP A 784 -17.63 4.68 11.71
N LYS A 785 -16.47 4.21 11.22
CA LYS A 785 -15.86 2.91 11.58
C LYS A 785 -14.35 2.98 11.78
N HIS A 786 -13.75 1.84 12.12
CA HIS A 786 -12.31 1.78 12.42
C HIS A 786 -11.52 2.08 11.15
N THR A 787 -10.58 3.02 11.25
CA THR A 787 -9.53 3.24 10.25
C THR A 787 -8.49 2.12 10.31
N ILE A 788 -7.61 1.98 9.32
CA ILE A 788 -6.45 1.07 9.49
C ILE A 788 -5.43 1.67 10.46
N TYR A 789 -5.27 2.99 10.44
CA TYR A 789 -4.32 3.71 11.29
C TYR A 789 -4.95 4.12 12.62
N PRO A 790 -4.34 3.80 13.78
CA PRO A 790 -4.68 4.46 15.03
C PRO A 790 -4.51 5.97 14.93
N TYR A 791 -5.36 6.72 15.63
CA TYR A 791 -5.49 8.17 15.45
C TYR A 791 -4.16 8.93 15.53
N GLY A 792 -3.32 8.64 16.52
CA GLY A 792 -2.03 9.32 16.67
C GLY A 792 -1.10 9.20 15.45
N ILE A 793 -1.09 8.05 14.76
CA ILE A 793 -0.35 7.87 13.49
C ILE A 793 -1.08 8.57 12.34
N ARG A 794 -2.41 8.50 12.33
CA ARG A 794 -3.24 9.06 11.26
C ARG A 794 -3.14 10.58 11.18
N ILE A 795 -3.24 11.28 12.32
CA ILE A 795 -3.37 12.74 12.30
C ILE A 795 -2.14 13.43 11.75
N THR A 796 -0.96 12.81 11.79
CA THR A 796 0.25 13.42 11.22
C THR A 796 0.13 13.57 9.70
N LYS A 797 -0.72 12.77 9.03
CA LYS A 797 -1.03 12.89 7.59
C LYS A 797 -1.69 14.23 7.25
N ILE A 798 -2.24 14.99 8.20
CA ILE A 798 -2.73 16.36 7.95
C ILE A 798 -1.63 17.21 7.31
N LEU A 799 -0.40 17.11 7.82
CA LEU A 799 0.72 17.92 7.36
C LEU A 799 1.11 17.55 5.93
N SER A 800 0.91 16.29 5.51
CA SER A 800 1.17 15.86 4.13
C SER A 800 0.33 16.65 3.11
N LYS A 801 -0.93 16.99 3.45
CA LYS A 801 -1.79 17.83 2.59
C LYS A 801 -1.19 19.21 2.34
N TYR A 802 -0.52 19.78 3.34
CA TYR A 802 0.12 21.10 3.28
C TYR A 802 1.56 21.07 2.78
N LEU A 803 2.26 19.94 2.90
CA LEU A 803 3.61 19.75 2.36
C LEU A 803 3.60 19.50 0.85
N THR A 804 2.76 18.57 0.40
CA THR A 804 2.75 18.10 -1.00
C THR A 804 1.68 18.79 -1.84
N GLY A 805 0.65 19.34 -1.21
CA GLY A 805 -0.55 19.83 -1.90
C GLY A 805 -1.54 18.74 -2.28
N GLU A 806 -1.12 17.48 -2.25
CA GLU A 806 -1.95 16.34 -2.60
C GLU A 806 -2.77 15.89 -1.40
N GLU A 807 -4.08 15.84 -1.59
CA GLU A 807 -4.92 14.96 -0.79
C GLU A 807 -4.91 13.61 -1.49
N LYS A 808 -4.20 12.64 -0.93
CA LYS A 808 -4.44 11.25 -1.31
C LYS A 808 -5.85 10.90 -0.83
N ASN A 809 -6.86 11.18 -1.66
CA ASN A 809 -8.28 10.90 -1.44
C ASN A 809 -8.60 9.40 -1.38
N TYR A 810 -7.59 8.56 -1.63
CA TYR A 810 -7.66 7.12 -1.52
C TYR A 810 -6.54 6.68 -0.57
N ASP A 811 -6.92 6.33 0.65
CA ASP A 811 -6.14 5.38 1.43
C ASP A 811 -6.36 4.03 0.73
N SER A 812 -5.29 3.35 0.31
CA SER A 812 -5.30 1.97 -0.21
C SER A 812 -5.74 0.92 0.84
N GLU A 813 -6.45 1.39 1.87
CA GLU A 813 -7.01 0.66 2.99
C GLU A 813 -7.87 -0.53 2.52
N PHE A 814 -8.40 -0.50 1.29
CA PHE A 814 -9.33 -1.51 0.80
C PHE A 814 -9.11 -2.03 -0.63
N ASP A 815 -8.11 -1.53 -1.37
CA ASP A 815 -7.75 -2.10 -2.67
C ASP A 815 -6.57 -3.07 -2.50
N GLU A 816 -6.88 -4.37 -2.47
CA GLU A 816 -5.88 -5.45 -2.53
C GLU A 816 -5.28 -5.64 -3.95
N GLU A 817 -5.69 -4.84 -4.94
CA GLU A 817 -5.41 -5.15 -6.36
C GLU A 817 -4.53 -4.15 -7.10
N VAL A 818 -3.91 -3.17 -6.43
CA VAL A 818 -2.94 -2.28 -7.10
C VAL A 818 -1.76 -2.00 -6.17
N GLU A 819 -0.77 -2.89 -6.20
CA GLU A 819 0.57 -2.54 -5.73
C GLU A 819 1.17 -1.52 -6.70
N PHE A 820 1.13 -0.25 -6.31
CA PHE A 820 2.08 0.74 -6.77
C PHE A 820 3.39 0.49 -6.02
N TRP A 821 4.44 0.09 -6.73
CA TRP A 821 5.79 0.44 -6.33
C TRP A 821 6.13 1.77 -6.98
N GLU A 822 6.58 2.73 -6.16
CA GLU A 822 7.24 3.93 -6.64
C GLU A 822 8.40 3.52 -7.55
N GLU A 823 8.52 4.22 -8.67
CA GLU A 823 9.62 4.11 -9.62
C GLU A 823 10.94 4.15 -8.84
N ALA A 824 11.64 3.02 -8.80
CA ALA A 824 13.08 3.09 -8.62
C ALA A 824 13.58 3.86 -9.84
N GLU A 825 14.16 5.04 -9.63
CA GLU A 825 14.91 5.77 -10.64
C GLU A 825 15.97 4.81 -11.23
N GLU A 826 15.62 4.13 -12.32
CA GLU A 826 16.56 3.44 -13.18
C GLU A 826 17.27 4.52 -14.00
N LEU A 827 18.25 5.16 -13.37
CA LEU A 827 19.29 5.87 -14.09
C LEU A 827 20.05 4.84 -14.94
N VAL A 828 19.99 5.06 -16.25
CA VAL A 828 20.69 4.38 -17.35
C VAL A 828 22.15 4.08 -17.03
#